data_AF-A0AA38WTE1-F1
#
_entry.id   AF-A0AA38WTE1-F1
#
_cell.length_a   1.000
_cell.length_b   1.000
_cell.length_c   1.000
_cell.angle_alpha   90.00
_cell.angle_beta   90.00
_cell.angle_gamma   90.00
#
_symmetry.space_group_name_H-M   'P 1'
#
loop_
_entity.id
_entity.type
_entity.pdbx_description
1 polymer ?
#
loop_
_entity_poly.entity_id
_entity_poly.type
_entity_poly.pdbx_seq_one_letter_code
_entity_poly.pdbx_strand_id
1 'polypeptide(L)'
;MASLNIHSTSIFFFILLSFSNNYTPCNAQLSSTFYDGTCPNALRTIRTSIRTAISRERRMAASLLRLHFHDCFVQGCDASILLQDDPSNSIISERNALPNKGSVRGYEVIEAAKSEVEKLCPGVVSCADVLTVAARDASEMVGGPSWSVKLGRRDSTTASLALAETSLPSFKASLDSLIKTFDDNGLSARDMVALSGAHTIGQAQCFLFRDRIYSNGSNIDAGFASTRRRGCPINTGNGNLAPLDLVTPNSFDYNYFKNLIQKKGLLESDQVLFSGGSTDSIVSEYSNNPSKFKSDFGAAMVKMADIRPLMGEEEESSNVNHFLVVNVRTTESATRGGFKCGPLFNSMLSHESRLVIRRGLDVVPSHPPRVALSVVLTFTTKKNHSSPIFFLFIILVLVTNNYTPCKAQLSPTFYNHTCPNALSTIRTSIRDAISHDRRMAAGLLRLYFHDCFVQGCDASIFLVDDPSKSISSERNASPNKNSVIGYEVIEAAKSMVEKACPGVVSCADIIALATRDATEMVGGPTWTVKLGRRDSTTASPDLAESNLPGPQDPLDTILKLFSDSGLSARDVVALSGAHTIGKARCIFFRKRIYNGSNIDSDFAKMRRSLCPIHSVDANPGELDFQTPNAFDNNYYKNLIQKKGLLESDQVLFSAGGPTASIVSEYSNNPSKFNSDFVAAMVKLGDLKPLVGEKGVIRKVEYAQTISKPNYTLAIDSKFRIQIISIFCARDQMPPRSFQVHQKRRNASPNNNSVIGYEVIEAAKSTVEKACPGVVSCADIIALATRDATEMVGGPTWTVKLGRRDSTTASPDLAESNLPGPRNPLDTILKIFNDSGFSARDVVALSGAHTIGQARCKFFRNRIYQQRIQYRCRFCYNVQNWLPEETIKCFSVLVDRQPALFLNIATILPSLLADFAAAMVKLGDLKPLVGQKV
;
A
#
# COMPACT_ATOMS: atom_id res chain seq x y z
N MET A 1 -30.64 -50.96 31.49
CA MET A 1 -30.98 -49.52 31.44
C MET A 1 -29.68 -48.73 31.48
N ALA A 2 -29.45 -47.95 30.41
CA ALA A 2 -28.47 -46.87 30.17
C ALA A 2 -27.12 -46.92 30.92
N SER A 3 -25.94 -47.13 30.31
CA SER A 3 -25.36 -46.44 29.13
C SER A 3 -25.70 -44.96 29.08
N LEU A 4 -24.96 -44.12 29.81
CA LEU A 4 -24.74 -42.70 29.52
C LEU A 4 -23.80 -42.12 30.59
N ASN A 5 -22.49 -42.01 30.33
CA ASN A 5 -21.61 -41.04 31.01
C ASN A 5 -20.18 -40.93 30.43
N ILE A 6 -20.03 -40.97 29.10
CA ILE A 6 -18.72 -40.73 28.45
C ILE A 6 -18.74 -39.52 27.48
N HIS A 7 -19.92 -38.94 27.20
CA HIS A 7 -20.01 -37.81 26.27
C HIS A 7 -19.86 -36.42 26.93
N SER A 8 -19.90 -36.30 28.25
CA SER A 8 -19.85 -34.98 28.90
C SER A 8 -18.43 -34.42 29.11
N THR A 9 -17.41 -35.29 29.15
CA THR A 9 -16.00 -34.86 29.32
C THR A 9 -15.31 -34.54 28.00
N SER A 10 -15.66 -35.23 26.91
CA SER A 10 -15.12 -34.96 25.58
C SER A 10 -15.62 -33.65 24.97
N ILE A 11 -16.86 -33.23 25.27
CA ILE A 11 -17.41 -31.95 24.77
C ILE A 11 -16.74 -30.76 25.48
N PHE A 12 -16.39 -30.90 26.76
CA PHE A 12 -15.68 -29.86 27.51
C PHE A 12 -14.23 -29.66 27.03
N PHE A 13 -13.57 -30.74 26.60
CA PHE A 13 -12.23 -30.71 26.02
C PHE A 13 -12.22 -30.14 24.58
N PHE A 14 -13.25 -30.43 23.78
CA PHE A 14 -13.40 -29.85 22.44
C PHE A 14 -13.77 -28.36 22.45
N ILE A 15 -14.54 -27.89 23.43
CA ILE A 15 -14.85 -26.45 23.57
C ILE A 15 -13.61 -25.67 24.02
N LEU A 16 -12.79 -26.20 24.94
CA LEU A 16 -11.51 -25.57 25.34
C LEU A 16 -10.44 -25.57 24.22
N LEU A 17 -10.46 -26.56 23.32
CA LEU A 17 -9.59 -26.61 22.13
C LEU A 17 -10.09 -25.75 20.95
N SER A 18 -11.34 -25.27 20.98
CA SER A 18 -11.91 -24.40 19.93
C SER A 18 -11.69 -22.90 20.18
N PHE A 19 -11.20 -22.52 21.37
CA PHE A 19 -10.90 -21.12 21.73
C PHE A 19 -9.40 -20.76 21.67
N SER A 20 -8.54 -21.66 21.21
CA SER A 20 -7.08 -21.44 21.19
C SER A 20 -6.48 -21.03 19.83
N ASN A 21 -7.28 -20.79 18.79
CA ASN A 21 -6.74 -20.34 17.50
C ASN A 21 -7.65 -19.29 16.86
N ASN A 22 -7.31 -18.02 17.10
CA ASN A 22 -7.36 -16.92 16.14
C ASN A 22 -6.83 -15.66 16.85
N TYR A 23 -5.58 -15.70 17.30
CA TYR A 23 -4.81 -14.47 17.54
C TYR A 23 -4.25 -14.06 16.18
N THR A 24 -4.96 -13.21 15.44
CA THR A 24 -4.35 -12.48 14.33
C THR A 24 -3.33 -11.51 14.92
N PRO A 25 -2.02 -11.64 14.65
CA PRO A 25 -1.02 -10.69 15.12
C PRO A 25 -1.32 -9.33 14.47
N CYS A 26 -1.53 -8.30 15.28
CA CYS A 26 -1.44 -6.93 14.78
C CYS A 26 0.02 -6.73 14.35
N ASN A 27 0.28 -6.58 13.05
CA ASN A 27 1.60 -6.19 12.57
C ASN A 27 1.97 -4.86 13.24
N ALA A 28 3.05 -4.85 14.02
CA ALA A 28 3.43 -3.72 14.84
C ALA A 28 3.78 -2.51 13.96
N GLN A 29 2.93 -1.49 13.96
CA GLN A 29 3.21 -0.17 13.40
C GLN A 29 3.40 0.81 14.57
N LEU A 30 4.33 1.78 14.42
CA LEU A 30 4.54 2.77 15.47
C LEU A 30 3.28 3.59 15.72
N SER A 31 2.78 3.55 16.96
CA SER A 31 1.58 4.26 17.42
C SER A 31 1.84 4.89 18.77
N SER A 32 1.29 6.08 19.02
CA SER A 32 1.41 6.72 20.34
C SER A 32 0.68 5.98 21.45
N THR A 33 -0.18 5.02 21.10
CA THR A 33 -0.98 4.21 22.02
C THR A 33 -0.57 2.74 22.01
N PHE A 34 0.61 2.40 21.45
CA PHE A 34 1.04 1.01 21.22
C PHE A 34 1.02 0.15 22.50
N TYR A 35 1.39 0.74 23.64
CA TYR A 35 1.43 0.05 24.93
C TYR A 35 0.17 0.24 25.78
N ASP A 36 -0.84 0.97 25.33
CA ASP A 36 -2.00 1.32 26.18
C ASP A 36 -2.77 0.07 26.63
N GLY A 37 -2.84 -0.97 25.77
CA GLY A 37 -3.50 -2.24 26.09
C GLY A 37 -2.58 -3.28 26.74
N THR A 38 -1.28 -3.25 26.47
CA THR A 38 -0.32 -4.30 26.87
C THR A 38 0.55 -3.91 28.07
N CYS A 39 0.83 -2.62 28.23
CA CYS A 39 1.53 -2.06 29.39
C CYS A 39 1.09 -0.61 29.66
N PRO A 40 -0.14 -0.39 30.15
CA PRO A 40 -0.74 0.95 30.31
C PRO A 40 0.06 1.90 31.21
N ASN A 41 0.90 1.36 32.09
CA ASN A 41 1.73 2.14 33.01
C ASN A 41 3.17 2.39 32.49
N ALA A 42 3.53 1.91 31.30
CA ALA A 42 4.88 2.03 30.74
C ALA A 42 5.37 3.47 30.70
N LEU A 43 4.66 4.36 30.00
CA LEU A 43 5.09 5.74 29.80
C LEU A 43 5.21 6.52 31.11
N ARG A 44 4.28 6.31 32.05
CA ARG A 44 4.32 6.92 33.38
C ARG A 44 5.53 6.46 34.20
N THR A 45 5.88 5.18 34.06
CA THR A 45 7.01 4.57 34.77
C THR A 45 8.34 5.07 34.21
N ILE A 46 8.48 5.08 32.88
CA ILE A 46 9.65 5.67 32.20
C ILE A 46 9.81 7.12 32.64
N ARG A 47 8.76 7.93 32.54
CA ARG A 47 8.77 9.34 32.95
C ARG A 47 9.20 9.53 34.40
N THR A 48 8.83 8.63 35.31
CA THR A 48 9.23 8.69 36.72
C THR A 48 10.73 8.42 36.90
N SER A 49 11.27 7.43 36.19
CA SER A 49 12.70 7.11 36.21
C SER A 49 13.53 8.25 35.61
N ILE A 50 13.10 8.81 34.48
CA ILE A 50 13.76 9.96 33.84
C ILE A 50 13.73 11.19 34.73
N ARG A 51 12.58 11.49 35.36
CA ARG A 51 12.45 12.57 36.34
C ARG A 51 13.42 12.41 37.51
N THR A 52 13.56 11.19 38.01
CA THR A 52 14.48 10.89 39.11
C THR A 52 15.92 11.17 38.70
N ALA A 53 16.35 10.71 37.53
CA ALA A 53 17.70 10.97 37.02
C ALA A 53 17.96 12.47 36.81
N ILE A 54 17.05 13.20 36.17
CA ILE A 54 17.19 14.64 35.91
C ILE A 54 17.15 15.45 37.20
N SER A 55 16.39 15.03 38.21
CA SER A 55 16.37 15.70 39.52
C SER A 55 17.71 15.60 40.26
N ARG A 56 18.48 14.52 40.03
CA ARG A 56 19.83 14.35 40.59
C ARG A 56 20.87 15.13 39.83
N GLU A 57 20.75 15.17 38.50
CA GLU A 57 21.63 15.95 37.64
C GLU A 57 20.83 16.51 36.46
N ARG A 58 20.52 17.82 36.50
CA ARG A 58 19.68 18.46 35.47
C ARG A 58 20.25 18.34 34.05
N ARG A 59 21.58 18.33 33.92
CA ARG A 59 22.32 18.12 32.66
C ARG A 59 22.08 16.74 32.04
N MET A 60 21.55 15.76 32.79
CA MET A 60 21.18 14.45 32.25
C MET A 60 20.15 14.57 31.11
N ALA A 61 19.31 15.62 31.11
CA ALA A 61 18.38 15.86 30.02
C ALA A 61 19.09 16.00 28.65
N ALA A 62 20.18 16.78 28.61
CA ALA A 62 21.00 16.94 27.41
C ALA A 62 21.65 15.61 26.99
N SER A 63 22.02 14.78 27.97
CA SER A 63 22.66 13.48 27.71
C SER A 63 21.68 12.47 27.12
N LEU A 64 20.42 12.47 27.57
CA LEU A 64 19.37 11.62 27.02
C LEU A 64 18.94 12.05 25.60
N LEU A 65 18.84 13.36 25.34
CA LEU A 65 18.61 13.86 23.98
C LEU A 65 19.76 13.46 23.03
N ARG A 66 21.00 13.62 23.50
CA ARG A 66 22.19 13.20 22.74
C ARG A 66 22.21 11.69 22.50
N LEU A 67 21.90 10.88 23.52
CA LEU A 67 21.86 9.43 23.41
C LEU A 67 20.86 8.99 22.34
N HIS A 68 19.67 9.60 22.30
CA HIS A 68 18.66 9.30 21.27
C HIS A 68 19.05 9.77 19.87
N PHE A 69 19.65 10.95 19.72
CA PHE A 69 20.18 11.41 18.43
C PHE A 69 21.26 10.46 17.89
N HIS A 70 22.18 10.05 18.76
CA HIS A 70 23.29 9.18 18.41
C HIS A 70 22.85 7.75 18.06
N ASP A 71 21.73 7.27 18.61
CA ASP A 71 21.08 6.02 18.19
C ASP A 71 20.55 6.17 16.74
N CYS A 72 19.66 7.15 16.54
CA CYS A 72 18.92 7.35 15.30
C CYS A 72 19.80 7.59 14.05
N PHE A 73 20.92 8.30 14.19
CA PHE A 73 21.76 8.72 13.05
C PHE A 73 22.75 7.66 12.57
N VAL A 74 22.85 6.50 13.23
CA VAL A 74 23.79 5.44 12.85
C VAL A 74 23.11 4.43 11.94
N GLN A 75 22.38 3.47 12.53
CA GLN A 75 21.68 2.42 11.80
C GLN A 75 20.16 2.47 11.94
N GLY A 76 19.64 3.39 12.75
CA GLY A 76 18.21 3.62 12.94
C GLY A 76 17.91 3.93 14.41
N CYS A 77 16.69 4.36 14.71
CA CYS A 77 16.27 4.56 16.10
C CYS A 77 15.89 3.22 16.74
N ASP A 78 16.85 2.32 16.91
CA ASP A 78 16.63 0.90 17.22
C ASP A 78 17.28 0.45 18.54
N ALA A 79 17.80 1.39 19.35
CA ALA A 79 18.56 1.09 20.56
C ALA A 79 19.87 0.30 20.35
N SER A 80 20.39 0.22 19.12
CA SER A 80 21.71 -0.37 18.82
C SER A 80 22.83 0.27 19.63
N ILE A 81 22.75 1.57 19.94
CA ILE A 81 23.74 2.27 20.78
C ILE A 81 23.81 1.73 22.21
N LEU A 82 22.75 1.05 22.69
CA LEU A 82 22.70 0.46 24.01
C LEU A 82 23.41 -0.89 24.08
N LEU A 83 23.72 -1.53 22.94
CA LEU A 83 24.42 -2.83 22.94
C LEU A 83 25.87 -2.69 23.40
N GLN A 84 26.35 -3.68 24.16
CA GLN A 84 27.73 -3.77 24.65
C GLN A 84 28.53 -4.73 23.75
N ASP A 85 29.87 -4.69 23.85
CA ASP A 85 30.70 -5.63 23.09
C ASP A 85 30.33 -7.07 23.47
N ASP A 86 30.08 -7.88 22.45
CA ASP A 86 29.78 -9.30 22.61
C ASP A 86 30.53 -10.10 21.55
N PRO A 87 31.74 -10.59 21.87
CA PRO A 87 32.53 -11.42 20.96
C PRO A 87 31.80 -12.70 20.53
N SER A 88 30.86 -13.21 21.33
CA SER A 88 30.15 -14.45 21.01
C SER A 88 29.09 -14.28 19.92
N ASN A 89 28.56 -13.06 19.78
CA ASN A 89 27.60 -12.68 18.74
C ASN A 89 28.18 -11.71 17.71
N SER A 90 29.51 -11.55 17.69
CA SER A 90 30.24 -10.62 16.80
C SER A 90 29.77 -9.15 16.91
N ILE A 91 29.25 -8.73 18.07
CA ILE A 91 28.82 -7.34 18.28
C ILE A 91 30.04 -6.51 18.70
N ILE A 92 30.34 -5.48 17.92
CA ILE A 92 31.27 -4.41 18.28
C ILE A 92 30.45 -3.17 18.61
N SER A 93 30.51 -2.74 19.87
CA SER A 93 29.62 -1.72 20.39
C SER A 93 29.89 -0.34 19.78
N GLU A 94 28.80 0.35 19.40
CA GLU A 94 28.82 1.76 19.05
C GLU A 94 29.32 2.65 20.18
N ARG A 95 29.23 2.20 21.44
CA ARG A 95 29.77 2.92 22.61
C ARG A 95 31.27 3.16 22.51
N ASN A 96 31.99 2.34 21.72
CA ASN A 96 33.42 2.43 21.51
C ASN A 96 33.82 3.29 20.31
N ALA A 97 32.87 3.72 19.47
CA ALA A 97 33.15 4.63 18.36
C ALA A 97 33.68 5.97 18.86
N LEU A 98 34.59 6.59 18.11
CA LEU A 98 35.23 7.86 18.51
C LEU A 98 34.24 8.95 18.97
N PRO A 99 33.08 9.18 18.30
CA PRO A 99 32.12 10.19 18.75
C PRO A 99 31.41 9.83 20.07
N ASN A 100 31.38 8.55 20.46
CA ASN A 100 30.63 8.02 21.60
C ASN A 100 31.51 7.74 22.82
N LYS A 101 32.72 7.25 22.58
CA LYS A 101 33.63 6.71 23.60
C LYS A 101 33.97 7.73 24.67
N GLY A 102 33.53 7.45 25.90
CA GLY A 102 33.76 8.32 27.05
C GLY A 102 33.02 9.67 26.99
N SER A 103 32.08 9.84 26.07
CA SER A 103 31.33 11.08 25.88
C SER A 103 29.81 10.90 25.99
N VAL A 104 29.23 9.87 25.36
CA VAL A 104 27.79 9.56 25.46
C VAL A 104 27.54 8.91 26.82
N ARG A 105 26.45 9.29 27.49
CA ARG A 105 26.09 8.83 28.83
C ARG A 105 24.57 8.81 29.01
N GLY A 106 24.09 8.21 30.11
CA GLY A 106 22.66 7.99 30.35
C GLY A 106 22.20 6.57 30.02
N TYR A 107 23.11 5.68 29.64
CA TYR A 107 22.85 4.25 29.47
C TYR A 107 22.22 3.66 30.72
N GLU A 108 22.79 3.97 31.89
CA GLU A 108 22.32 3.54 33.20
C GLU A 108 20.92 4.07 33.54
N VAL A 109 20.54 5.23 33.00
CA VAL A 109 19.22 5.81 33.18
C VAL A 109 18.18 5.07 32.35
N ILE A 110 18.52 4.73 31.11
CA ILE A 110 17.66 3.90 30.24
C ILE A 110 17.53 2.49 30.81
N GLU A 111 18.62 1.88 31.25
CA GLU A 111 18.61 0.56 31.90
C GLU A 111 17.78 0.56 33.18
N ALA A 112 17.86 1.61 34.02
CA ALA A 112 17.01 1.75 35.19
C ALA A 112 15.52 1.91 34.82
N ALA A 113 15.20 2.74 33.82
CA ALA A 113 13.83 2.91 33.34
C ALA A 113 13.26 1.60 32.79
N LYS A 114 14.04 0.89 31.97
CA LYS A 114 13.71 -0.43 31.44
C LYS A 114 13.47 -1.42 32.59
N SER A 115 14.37 -1.48 33.57
CA SER A 115 14.21 -2.38 34.71
C SER A 115 12.95 -2.11 35.53
N GLU A 116 12.48 -0.87 35.66
CA GLU A 116 11.21 -0.58 36.33
C GLU A 116 10.00 -0.96 35.47
N VAL A 117 10.07 -0.77 34.14
CA VAL A 117 9.02 -1.19 33.22
C VAL A 117 8.90 -2.71 33.15
N GLU A 118 10.02 -3.43 33.16
CA GLU A 118 10.05 -4.89 33.16
C GLU A 118 9.40 -5.50 34.41
N LYS A 119 9.43 -4.82 35.56
CA LYS A 119 8.68 -5.26 36.75
C LYS A 119 7.16 -5.18 36.56
N LEU A 120 6.69 -4.34 35.65
CA LEU A 120 5.26 -4.14 35.37
C LEU A 120 4.76 -5.03 34.24
N CYS A 121 5.54 -5.14 33.17
CA CYS A 121 5.17 -5.84 31.94
C CYS A 121 6.41 -6.47 31.29
N PRO A 122 6.86 -7.63 31.81
CA PRO A 122 8.06 -8.30 31.33
C PRO A 122 8.03 -8.56 29.83
N GLY A 123 9.10 -8.16 29.13
CA GLY A 123 9.30 -8.41 27.70
C GLY A 123 8.38 -7.62 26.75
N VAL A 124 7.61 -6.66 27.25
CA VAL A 124 6.60 -5.94 26.45
C VAL A 124 7.17 -4.69 25.78
N VAL A 125 7.90 -3.85 26.52
CA VAL A 125 8.31 -2.51 26.06
C VAL A 125 9.75 -2.52 25.60
N SER A 126 10.06 -2.16 24.35
CA SER A 126 11.43 -2.19 23.84
C SER A 126 12.32 -1.11 24.46
N CYS A 127 13.63 -1.35 24.52
CA CYS A 127 14.61 -0.34 24.89
C CYS A 127 14.63 0.83 23.89
N ALA A 128 14.39 0.60 22.60
CA ALA A 128 14.25 1.62 21.58
C ALA A 128 13.13 2.62 21.93
N ASP A 129 11.99 2.14 22.40
CA ASP A 129 10.90 3.01 22.85
C ASP A 129 11.15 3.65 24.21
N VAL A 130 11.81 2.96 25.14
CA VAL A 130 12.26 3.59 26.41
C VAL A 130 13.18 4.77 26.12
N LEU A 131 14.14 4.61 25.21
CA LEU A 131 15.06 5.68 24.81
C LEU A 131 14.35 6.86 24.13
N THR A 132 13.44 6.57 23.19
CA THR A 132 12.67 7.61 22.48
C THR A 132 11.75 8.39 23.44
N VAL A 133 11.07 7.70 24.35
CA VAL A 133 10.23 8.32 25.39
C VAL A 133 11.08 9.16 26.35
N ALA A 134 12.27 8.66 26.71
CA ALA A 134 13.17 9.36 27.61
C ALA A 134 13.66 10.70 27.02
N ALA A 135 13.92 10.76 25.72
CA ALA A 135 14.27 12.01 25.03
C ALA A 135 13.16 13.07 25.13
N ARG A 136 11.89 12.67 24.89
CA ARG A 136 10.71 13.55 25.02
C ARG A 136 10.52 14.04 26.45
N ASP A 137 10.56 13.13 27.41
CA ASP A 137 10.39 13.46 28.82
C ASP A 137 11.54 14.34 29.35
N ALA A 138 12.77 14.09 28.89
CA ALA A 138 13.93 14.89 29.23
C ALA A 138 13.79 16.34 28.76
N SER A 139 13.38 16.55 27.51
CA SER A 139 13.10 17.88 26.94
C SER A 139 12.11 18.65 27.81
N GLU A 140 10.94 18.04 28.08
CA GLU A 140 9.86 18.69 28.83
C GLU A 140 10.28 19.08 30.25
N MET A 141 11.02 18.22 30.95
CA MET A 141 11.44 18.45 32.35
C MET A 141 12.41 19.62 32.52
N VAL A 142 13.10 20.03 31.46
CA VAL A 142 13.99 21.20 31.49
C VAL A 142 13.43 22.41 30.75
N GLY A 143 12.14 22.41 30.39
CA GLY A 143 11.44 23.56 29.81
C GLY A 143 11.29 23.53 28.28
N GLY A 144 11.70 22.42 27.64
CA GLY A 144 11.58 22.20 26.21
C GLY A 144 10.18 21.77 25.78
N PRO A 145 9.94 21.62 24.47
CA PRO A 145 8.67 21.11 23.97
C PRO A 145 8.46 19.64 24.32
N SER A 146 7.19 19.23 24.32
CA SER A 146 6.78 17.83 24.28
C SER A 146 6.22 17.53 22.88
N TRP A 147 6.23 16.27 22.50
CA TRP A 147 5.69 15.79 21.22
C TRP A 147 5.05 14.41 21.39
N SER A 148 4.22 14.03 20.41
CA SER A 148 3.66 12.68 20.37
C SER A 148 4.74 11.69 19.96
N VAL A 149 5.08 10.77 20.85
CA VAL A 149 6.05 9.70 20.57
C VAL A 149 5.28 8.54 19.94
N LYS A 150 5.64 8.15 18.72
CA LYS A 150 5.15 6.89 18.13
C LYS A 150 5.94 5.74 18.75
N LEU A 151 5.27 4.69 19.23
CA LEU A 151 5.83 3.56 19.99
C LEU A 151 5.55 2.25 19.28
N GLY A 152 6.32 1.21 19.54
CA GLY A 152 6.27 -0.11 18.92
C GLY A 152 7.54 -0.50 18.17
N ARG A 153 8.66 0.16 18.46
CA ARG A 153 9.97 -0.15 17.87
C ARG A 153 10.48 -1.48 18.44
N ARG A 154 11.20 -2.26 17.64
CA ARG A 154 11.97 -3.41 18.15
C ARG A 154 13.38 -2.98 18.49
N ASP A 155 13.95 -3.68 19.46
CA ASP A 155 15.37 -3.52 19.81
C ASP A 155 16.24 -4.15 18.73
N SER A 156 17.32 -3.46 18.39
CA SER A 156 18.35 -3.98 17.51
C SER A 156 19.05 -5.17 18.13
N THR A 157 19.40 -6.14 17.29
CA THR A 157 20.27 -7.26 17.66
C THR A 157 21.71 -7.05 17.21
N THR A 158 21.99 -5.94 16.50
CA THR A 158 23.31 -5.61 15.97
C THR A 158 23.67 -4.15 16.30
N ALA A 159 24.96 -3.83 16.27
CA ALA A 159 25.47 -2.48 16.42
C ALA A 159 26.64 -2.28 15.44
N SER A 160 26.88 -1.04 15.02
CA SER A 160 27.91 -0.76 14.04
C SER A 160 28.85 0.37 14.47
N LEU A 161 30.00 -0.02 15.04
CA LEU A 161 31.08 0.93 15.35
C LEU A 161 31.51 1.75 14.13
N ALA A 162 31.66 1.11 12.96
CA ALA A 162 32.10 1.80 11.75
C ALA A 162 31.09 2.83 11.24
N LEU A 163 29.79 2.53 11.29
CA LEU A 163 28.75 3.51 10.97
C LEU A 163 28.73 4.64 12.00
N ALA A 164 28.87 4.33 13.29
CA ALA A 164 28.94 5.37 14.33
C ALA A 164 30.14 6.32 14.15
N GLU A 165 31.26 5.84 13.60
CA GLU A 165 32.42 6.69 13.31
C GLU A 165 32.24 7.61 12.09
N THR A 166 31.35 7.26 11.17
CA THR A 166 31.25 7.92 9.86
C THR A 166 29.93 8.66 9.63
N SER A 167 28.84 8.23 10.26
CA SER A 167 27.49 8.78 10.07
C SER A 167 27.15 9.95 11.01
N LEU A 168 27.89 10.09 12.12
CA LEU A 168 27.64 11.15 13.10
C LEU A 168 28.30 12.48 12.66
N PRO A 169 27.56 13.61 12.70
CA PRO A 169 28.12 14.92 12.34
C PRO A 169 29.34 15.29 13.18
N SER A 170 30.39 15.78 12.53
CA SER A 170 31.58 16.31 13.19
C SER A 170 31.29 17.67 13.86
N PHE A 171 31.88 17.90 15.03
CA PHE A 171 31.87 19.20 15.71
C PHE A 171 32.61 20.33 14.95
N LYS A 172 33.31 19.97 13.87
CA LYS A 172 33.95 20.88 12.89
C LYS A 172 33.27 20.87 11.51
N ALA A 173 32.12 20.22 11.36
CA ALA A 173 31.46 20.11 10.07
C ALA A 173 31.11 21.48 9.50
N SER A 174 31.29 21.65 8.18
CA SER A 174 30.82 22.82 7.45
C SER A 174 29.30 22.84 7.35
N LEU A 175 28.72 24.00 7.05
CA LEU A 175 27.27 24.13 6.86
C LEU A 175 26.75 23.17 5.78
N ASP A 176 27.44 23.08 4.63
CA ASP A 176 27.05 22.17 3.54
C ASP A 176 27.12 20.70 3.96
N SER A 177 28.16 20.33 4.74
CA SER A 177 28.27 18.97 5.28
C SER A 177 27.13 18.67 6.25
N LEU A 178 26.76 19.61 7.12
CA LEU A 178 25.63 19.45 8.05
C LEU A 178 24.31 19.31 7.29
N ILE A 179 24.06 20.18 6.32
CA ILE A 179 22.85 20.09 5.47
C ILE A 179 22.80 18.72 4.79
N LYS A 180 23.91 18.27 4.20
CA LYS A 180 23.97 16.97 3.52
C LYS A 180 23.70 15.80 4.47
N THR A 181 24.37 15.74 5.62
CA THR A 181 24.21 14.63 6.58
C THR A 181 22.77 14.52 7.10
N PHE A 182 22.09 15.65 7.32
CA PHE A 182 20.69 15.64 7.74
C PHE A 182 19.75 15.29 6.58
N ASP A 183 20.01 15.79 5.36
CA ASP A 183 19.23 15.46 4.16
C ASP A 183 19.32 13.97 3.80
N ASP A 184 20.51 13.36 3.94
CA ASP A 184 20.72 11.91 3.79
C ASP A 184 19.86 11.08 4.77
N ASN A 185 19.41 11.68 5.88
CA ASN A 185 18.50 11.09 6.86
C ASN A 185 17.05 11.62 6.74
N GLY A 186 16.70 12.26 5.63
CA GLY A 186 15.35 12.76 5.36
C GLY A 186 14.96 14.00 6.16
N LEU A 187 15.92 14.74 6.70
CA LEU A 187 15.71 15.94 7.51
C LEU A 187 16.13 17.19 6.72
N SER A 188 15.21 18.17 6.62
CA SER A 188 15.49 19.41 5.92
C SER A 188 16.51 20.30 6.66
N ALA A 189 17.07 21.31 5.99
CA ALA A 189 17.91 22.31 6.65
C ALA A 189 17.21 22.99 7.85
N ARG A 190 15.87 23.13 7.82
CA ARG A 190 15.11 23.67 8.96
C ARG A 190 15.01 22.69 10.12
N ASP A 191 14.87 21.40 9.83
CA ASP A 191 14.89 20.33 10.84
C ASP A 191 16.30 20.25 11.48
N MET A 192 17.36 20.38 10.68
CA MET A 192 18.76 20.41 11.12
C MET A 192 19.07 21.59 12.06
N VAL A 193 18.65 22.81 11.71
CA VAL A 193 18.82 23.98 12.59
C VAL A 193 17.97 23.83 13.86
N ALA A 194 16.75 23.26 13.76
CA ALA A 194 15.93 23.00 14.94
C ALA A 194 16.61 22.00 15.88
N LEU A 195 17.03 20.83 15.38
CA LEU A 195 17.69 19.80 16.19
C LEU A 195 19.02 20.27 16.79
N SER A 196 19.79 21.07 16.05
CA SER A 196 21.00 21.75 16.57
C SER A 196 20.68 22.64 17.77
N GLY A 197 19.46 23.18 17.83
CA GLY A 197 18.95 23.92 18.98
C GLY A 197 18.92 23.14 20.30
N ALA A 198 19.02 21.79 20.28
CA ALA A 198 19.20 21.00 21.51
C ALA A 198 20.45 21.41 22.31
N HIS A 199 21.45 22.00 21.65
CA HIS A 199 22.64 22.58 22.29
C HIS A 199 22.36 23.81 23.17
N THR A 200 21.10 24.24 23.32
CA THR A 200 20.67 25.12 24.43
C THR A 200 20.88 24.48 25.81
N ILE A 201 21.01 23.14 25.88
CA ILE A 201 21.38 22.44 27.11
C ILE A 201 22.62 21.57 26.90
N GLY A 202 23.39 21.38 27.97
CA GLY A 202 24.56 20.49 27.95
C GLY A 202 25.89 21.23 27.83
N GLN A 203 26.95 20.43 27.68
CA GLN A 203 28.33 20.89 27.74
C GLN A 203 29.22 20.07 26.81
N ALA A 204 30.26 20.70 26.28
CA ALA A 204 31.29 20.05 25.46
C ALA A 204 32.62 20.02 26.21
N GLN A 205 33.44 19.02 25.90
CA GLN A 205 34.81 18.93 26.39
C GLN A 205 35.74 19.84 25.58
N CYS A 206 36.74 20.38 26.26
CA CYS A 206 37.73 21.33 25.74
C CYS A 206 38.29 21.01 24.37
N PHE A 207 38.68 19.76 24.15
CA PHE A 207 39.33 19.37 22.91
C PHE A 207 38.44 19.55 21.67
N LEU A 208 37.12 19.60 21.85
CA LEU A 208 36.16 19.81 20.75
C LEU A 208 36.12 21.27 20.27
N PHE A 209 36.47 22.24 21.12
CA PHE A 209 36.37 23.67 20.77
C PHE A 209 37.68 24.44 20.94
N ARG A 210 38.76 23.78 21.39
CA ARG A 210 40.05 24.43 21.66
C ARG A 210 40.57 25.19 20.45
N ASP A 211 40.62 24.53 19.29
CA ASP A 211 41.15 25.14 18.08
C ASP A 211 40.37 26.41 17.73
N ARG A 212 39.05 26.37 17.87
CA ARG A 212 38.16 27.50 17.64
C ARG A 212 38.48 28.68 18.57
N ILE A 213 38.60 28.45 19.88
CA ILE A 213 38.86 29.54 20.84
C ILE A 213 40.29 30.08 20.76
N TYR A 214 41.27 29.33 20.22
CA TYR A 214 42.64 29.79 20.01
C TYR A 214 42.91 30.29 18.58
N SER A 215 41.96 30.12 17.66
CA SER A 215 42.04 30.70 16.32
C SER A 215 42.05 32.23 16.36
N ASN A 216 42.74 32.84 15.40
CA ASN A 216 42.69 34.30 15.15
C ASN A 216 41.56 34.67 14.17
N GLY A 217 40.49 33.86 14.10
CA GLY A 217 39.39 34.07 13.17
C GLY A 217 38.45 35.21 13.58
N SER A 218 37.83 35.88 12.62
CA SER A 218 36.83 36.95 12.86
C SER A 218 35.42 36.42 13.18
N ASN A 219 35.23 35.10 13.13
CA ASN A 219 33.97 34.40 13.37
C ASN A 219 33.86 33.85 14.81
N ILE A 220 34.43 34.58 15.78
CA ILE A 220 34.29 34.31 17.22
C ILE A 220 34.42 35.63 17.99
N ASP A 221 33.59 35.82 19.01
CA ASP A 221 33.72 36.95 19.92
C ASP A 221 35.00 36.84 20.77
N ALA A 222 35.84 37.87 20.75
CA ALA A 222 37.15 37.85 21.40
C ALA A 222 37.04 37.73 22.93
N GLY A 223 36.03 38.37 23.53
CA GLY A 223 35.76 38.28 24.98
C GLY A 223 35.31 36.89 25.41
N PHE A 224 34.43 36.27 24.62
CA PHE A 224 34.01 34.88 24.79
C PHE A 224 35.19 33.91 24.66
N ALA A 225 36.00 34.03 23.60
CA ALA A 225 37.18 33.20 23.41
C ALA A 225 38.15 33.31 24.60
N SER A 226 38.47 34.54 25.03
CA SER A 226 39.29 34.80 26.22
C SER A 226 38.72 34.14 27.47
N THR A 227 37.40 34.25 27.67
CA THR A 227 36.72 33.60 28.81
C THR A 227 36.82 32.09 28.76
N ARG A 228 36.67 31.46 27.59
CA ARG A 228 36.76 30.01 27.43
C ARG A 228 38.19 29.49 27.63
N ARG A 229 39.21 30.22 27.21
CA ARG A 229 40.64 29.86 27.40
C ARG A 229 41.01 29.69 28.87
N ARG A 230 40.37 30.40 29.80
CA ARG A 230 40.60 30.25 31.25
C ARG A 230 40.29 28.84 31.75
N GLY A 231 39.24 28.22 31.23
CA GLY A 231 38.87 26.83 31.53
C GLY A 231 39.44 25.82 30.54
N CYS A 232 40.14 26.29 29.50
CA CYS A 232 40.62 25.46 28.41
C CYS A 232 42.04 25.83 27.98
N PRO A 233 43.06 25.42 28.74
CA PRO A 233 44.45 25.71 28.40
C PRO A 233 44.86 25.10 27.05
N ILE A 234 45.85 25.70 26.40
CA ILE A 234 46.28 25.33 25.04
C ILE A 234 46.81 23.88 24.95
N ASN A 235 47.54 23.41 25.96
CA ASN A 235 48.21 22.10 25.92
C ASN A 235 47.67 21.11 26.95
N THR A 236 46.69 21.49 27.78
CA THR A 236 46.17 20.64 28.87
C THR A 236 44.65 20.76 29.02
N GLY A 237 44.06 19.96 29.91
CA GLY A 237 42.65 20.09 30.27
C GLY A 237 41.67 19.65 29.18
N ASN A 238 42.01 18.66 28.34
CA ASN A 238 41.12 18.16 27.28
C ASN A 238 39.70 17.80 27.76
N GLY A 239 39.58 17.24 28.96
CA GLY A 239 38.30 16.86 29.55
C GLY A 239 37.53 18.00 30.23
N ASN A 240 38.08 19.22 30.32
CA ASN A 240 37.40 20.34 30.95
C ASN A 240 36.13 20.68 30.18
N LEU A 241 35.03 20.91 30.90
CA LEU A 241 33.72 21.12 30.31
C LEU A 241 33.39 22.60 30.19
N ALA A 242 32.79 22.98 29.06
CA ALA A 242 32.18 24.29 28.87
C ALA A 242 30.74 24.14 28.37
N PRO A 243 29.80 24.97 28.86
CA PRO A 243 28.42 24.93 28.39
C PRO A 243 28.27 25.40 26.95
N LEU A 244 27.39 24.71 26.22
CA LEU A 244 27.00 25.07 24.85
C LEU A 244 26.12 26.33 24.84
N ASP A 245 25.29 26.50 25.88
CA ASP A 245 24.57 27.74 26.16
C ASP A 245 25.19 28.50 27.33
N LEU A 246 25.61 29.74 27.07
CA LEU A 246 26.29 30.55 28.07
C LEU A 246 25.40 31.06 29.20
N VAL A 247 24.09 31.15 28.96
CA VAL A 247 23.16 31.83 29.87
C VAL A 247 22.39 30.80 30.68
N THR A 248 21.89 29.75 30.03
CA THR A 248 20.93 28.81 30.60
C THR A 248 21.28 27.33 30.30
N PRO A 249 22.50 26.86 30.63
CA PRO A 249 23.02 25.57 30.19
C PRO A 249 22.26 24.31 30.64
N ASN A 250 21.28 24.46 31.52
CA ASN A 250 20.45 23.38 32.06
C ASN A 250 18.94 23.66 31.89
N SER A 251 18.56 24.64 31.08
CA SER A 251 17.17 24.95 30.75
C SER A 251 17.02 25.02 29.24
N PHE A 252 16.06 24.28 28.69
CA PHE A 252 15.83 24.26 27.26
C PHE A 252 15.11 25.54 26.83
N ASP A 253 15.85 26.43 26.17
CA ASP A 253 15.33 27.66 25.62
C ASP A 253 15.97 28.00 24.26
N TYR A 254 16.08 29.27 23.93
CA TYR A 254 16.51 29.77 22.62
C TYR A 254 17.74 30.69 22.72
N ASN A 255 18.38 30.76 23.90
CA ASN A 255 19.59 31.55 24.10
C ASN A 255 20.77 30.99 23.28
N TYR A 256 20.78 29.69 22.98
CA TYR A 256 21.66 29.09 21.97
C TYR A 256 21.74 29.92 20.69
N PHE A 257 20.59 30.22 20.05
CA PHE A 257 20.56 31.00 18.81
C PHE A 257 21.02 32.45 19.01
N LYS A 258 20.72 33.06 20.16
CA LYS A 258 21.25 34.40 20.49
C LYS A 258 22.77 34.38 20.64
N ASN A 259 23.33 33.31 21.21
CA ASN A 259 24.77 33.13 21.32
C ASN A 259 25.40 33.03 19.92
N LEU A 260 24.80 32.30 18.98
CA LEU A 260 25.28 32.21 17.60
C LEU A 260 25.33 33.57 16.91
N ILE A 261 24.27 34.38 17.03
CA ILE A 261 24.21 35.74 16.47
C ILE A 261 25.32 36.63 17.03
N GLN A 262 25.68 36.45 18.30
CA GLN A 262 26.76 37.19 18.96
C GLN A 262 28.16 36.61 18.69
N LYS A 263 28.30 35.64 17.78
CA LYS A 263 29.55 34.90 17.52
C LYS A 263 30.10 34.14 18.73
N LYS A 264 29.19 33.68 19.59
CA LYS A 264 29.48 32.95 20.84
C LYS A 264 29.11 31.47 20.77
N GLY A 265 28.95 30.91 19.57
CA GLY A 265 28.83 29.46 19.39
C GLY A 265 30.09 28.75 19.86
N LEU A 266 29.94 27.77 20.74
CA LEU A 266 31.08 27.05 21.35
C LEU A 266 31.76 26.13 20.34
N LEU A 267 30.99 25.30 19.62
CA LEU A 267 31.51 24.44 18.57
C LEU A 267 31.56 25.19 17.23
N GLU A 268 32.44 24.75 16.35
CA GLU A 268 32.52 25.33 15.01
C GLU A 268 31.28 24.97 14.18
N SER A 269 30.83 23.71 14.26
CA SER A 269 29.58 23.23 13.65
C SER A 269 28.33 24.00 14.12
N ASP A 270 28.36 24.59 15.32
CA ASP A 270 27.28 25.46 15.79
C ASP A 270 27.36 26.85 15.15
N GLN A 271 28.55 27.45 15.15
CA GLN A 271 28.71 28.82 14.65
C GLN A 271 28.42 28.92 13.16
N VAL A 272 28.74 27.89 12.36
CA VAL A 272 28.46 27.89 10.91
C VAL A 272 26.98 28.00 10.56
N LEU A 273 26.06 27.71 11.50
CA LEU A 273 24.62 27.91 11.30
C LEU A 273 24.25 29.40 11.17
N PHE A 274 25.09 30.30 11.68
CA PHE A 274 24.95 31.76 11.57
C PHE A 274 26.30 32.40 11.24
N SER A 275 26.65 32.38 9.96
CA SER A 275 27.96 32.82 9.44
C SER A 275 27.86 33.47 8.05
N GLY A 276 26.70 34.02 7.68
CA GLY A 276 26.42 34.58 6.35
C GLY A 276 25.88 33.54 5.36
N GLY A 277 25.31 32.43 5.85
CA GLY A 277 24.89 31.27 5.07
C GLY A 277 23.38 31.15 4.86
N SER A 278 22.96 30.05 4.25
CA SER A 278 21.55 29.75 3.92
C SER A 278 20.64 29.55 5.15
N THR A 279 21.21 29.30 6.32
CA THR A 279 20.50 29.06 7.59
C THR A 279 20.35 30.28 8.48
N ASP A 280 20.98 31.42 8.13
CA ASP A 280 21.00 32.63 8.96
C ASP A 280 19.58 33.15 9.29
N SER A 281 18.67 33.06 8.33
CA SER A 281 17.27 33.47 8.50
C SER A 281 16.53 32.61 9.52
N ILE A 282 16.81 31.31 9.56
CA ILE A 282 16.19 30.35 10.48
C ILE A 282 16.70 30.59 11.90
N VAL A 283 18.02 30.79 12.07
CA VAL A 283 18.62 31.14 13.36
C VAL A 283 18.07 32.47 13.88
N SER A 284 17.96 33.47 13.00
CA SER A 284 17.35 34.77 13.35
C SER A 284 15.91 34.61 13.80
N GLU A 285 15.11 33.81 13.11
CA GLU A 285 13.72 33.52 13.47
C GLU A 285 13.65 32.84 14.84
N TYR A 286 14.40 31.77 15.09
CA TYR A 286 14.39 31.06 16.36
C TYR A 286 14.90 31.90 17.54
N SER A 287 15.85 32.81 17.29
CA SER A 287 16.33 33.74 18.33
C SER A 287 15.26 34.75 18.79
N ASN A 288 14.27 35.03 17.94
CA ASN A 288 13.22 36.02 18.18
C ASN A 288 11.84 35.38 18.42
N ASN A 289 11.65 34.11 18.07
CA ASN A 289 10.38 33.40 18.17
C ASN A 289 10.54 32.03 18.86
N PRO A 290 10.52 32.01 20.21
CA PRO A 290 10.70 30.78 20.99
C PRO A 290 9.63 29.73 20.70
N SER A 291 8.39 30.15 20.42
CA SER A 291 7.29 29.24 20.11
C SER A 291 7.52 28.51 18.79
N LYS A 292 8.04 29.20 17.77
CA LYS A 292 8.37 28.60 16.48
C LYS A 292 9.52 27.61 16.59
N PHE A 293 10.57 27.96 17.32
CA PHE A 293 11.65 27.03 17.63
C PHE A 293 11.13 25.76 18.31
N LYS A 294 10.34 25.89 19.39
CA LYS A 294 9.79 24.75 20.12
C LYS A 294 8.90 23.86 19.24
N SER A 295 8.05 24.46 18.39
CA SER A 295 7.20 23.72 17.45
C SER A 295 8.02 22.92 16.44
N ASP A 296 9.01 23.57 15.81
CA ASP A 296 9.83 22.93 14.78
C ASP A 296 10.77 21.88 15.39
N PHE A 297 11.28 22.11 16.60
CA PHE A 297 12.04 21.12 17.35
C PHE A 297 11.21 19.86 17.61
N GLY A 298 9.97 20.00 18.11
CA GLY A 298 9.09 18.85 18.33
C GLY A 298 8.78 18.09 17.04
N ALA A 299 8.53 18.79 15.93
CA ALA A 299 8.30 18.17 14.62
C ALA A 299 9.55 17.45 14.10
N ALA A 300 10.74 18.04 14.25
CA ALA A 300 12.00 17.45 13.84
C ALA A 300 12.36 16.23 14.69
N MET A 301 12.07 16.24 16.00
CA MET A 301 12.24 15.08 16.88
C MET A 301 11.34 13.91 16.48
N VAL A 302 10.10 14.17 16.02
CA VAL A 302 9.22 13.13 15.47
C VAL A 302 9.80 12.52 14.20
N LYS A 303 10.27 13.36 13.27
CA LYS A 303 10.91 12.88 12.03
C LYS A 303 12.19 12.09 12.31
N MET A 304 13.03 12.60 13.21
CA MET A 304 14.26 11.93 13.63
C MET A 304 13.96 10.56 14.24
N ALA A 305 12.96 10.47 15.12
CA ALA A 305 12.56 9.22 15.76
C ALA A 305 11.96 8.17 14.79
N ASP A 306 11.66 8.58 13.55
CA ASP A 306 11.16 7.74 12.46
C ASP A 306 12.28 7.33 11.47
N ILE A 307 13.55 7.67 11.75
CA ILE A 307 14.69 7.21 10.94
C ILE A 307 14.86 5.70 11.14
N ARG A 308 14.54 4.94 10.09
CA ARG A 308 14.79 3.49 9.95
C ARG A 308 14.46 2.67 11.23
N PRO A 309 13.25 2.76 11.81
CA PRO A 309 12.92 1.99 13.00
C PRO A 309 12.76 0.50 12.64
N LEU A 310 13.30 -0.38 13.46
CA LEU A 310 13.06 -1.82 13.31
C LEU A 310 11.61 -2.15 13.69
N MET A 311 10.86 -2.71 12.74
CA MET A 311 9.46 -3.11 12.88
C MET A 311 9.31 -4.62 12.68
N GLY A 312 8.14 -5.17 12.98
CA GLY A 312 7.92 -6.62 13.20
C GLY A 312 8.21 -7.62 12.07
N GLU A 313 8.68 -7.21 10.89
CA GLU A 313 9.11 -8.10 9.79
C GLU A 313 10.13 -7.42 8.86
N GLU A 314 11.33 -7.13 9.34
CA GLU A 314 12.47 -7.04 8.43
C GLU A 314 13.08 -8.44 8.29
N GLU A 315 12.79 -9.11 7.17
CA GLU A 315 13.62 -10.22 6.71
C GLU A 315 14.99 -9.67 6.30
N GLU A 316 15.91 -9.90 7.22
CA GLU A 316 17.34 -10.12 7.09
C GLU A 316 17.82 -10.46 5.66
N SER A 317 18.54 -9.53 5.03
CA SER A 317 19.56 -9.91 4.05
C SER A 317 20.81 -10.29 4.83
N SER A 318 20.89 -11.54 5.31
CA SER A 318 22.10 -12.36 5.49
C SER A 318 21.81 -13.55 6.44
N ASN A 319 21.94 -14.78 5.93
CA ASN A 319 21.91 -16.02 6.72
C ASN A 319 22.64 -15.92 8.06
N VAL A 320 21.97 -16.13 9.22
CA VAL A 320 22.27 -17.17 10.25
C VAL A 320 21.03 -17.37 11.17
N ASN A 321 20.68 -18.64 11.44
CA ASN A 321 19.60 -19.10 12.34
C ASN A 321 19.60 -18.49 13.76
N HIS A 322 18.46 -17.99 14.26
CA HIS A 322 17.55 -18.64 15.25
C HIS A 322 16.53 -17.62 15.80
N PHE A 323 15.25 -17.96 15.74
CA PHE A 323 14.13 -17.27 16.40
C PHE A 323 14.35 -17.19 17.92
N LEU A 324 14.31 -16.01 18.55
CA LEU A 324 14.06 -15.88 19.99
C LEU A 324 13.18 -14.66 20.30
N VAL A 325 11.87 -14.90 20.34
CA VAL A 325 11.02 -14.33 21.39
C VAL A 325 11.30 -15.19 22.63
N VAL A 326 12.12 -14.72 23.56
CA VAL A 326 12.36 -15.48 24.80
C VAL A 326 11.14 -15.33 25.71
N ASN A 327 10.28 -16.34 25.70
CA ASN A 327 9.44 -16.67 26.85
C ASN A 327 10.35 -17.08 28.02
N VAL A 328 10.28 -16.39 29.16
CA VAL A 328 10.72 -16.96 30.43
C VAL A 328 9.52 -17.11 31.34
N ARG A 329 9.08 -18.35 31.53
CA ARG A 329 8.26 -18.74 32.68
C ARG A 329 9.14 -18.78 33.93
N THR A 330 8.53 -18.33 35.01
CA THR A 330 8.99 -18.26 36.40
C THR A 330 9.67 -19.52 36.94
N THR A 331 10.83 -19.35 37.59
CA THR A 331 11.14 -19.99 38.89
C THR A 331 11.94 -19.01 39.77
N GLU A 332 11.65 -19.03 41.07
CA GLU A 332 12.14 -18.10 42.08
C GLU A 332 13.66 -18.18 42.31
N SER A 333 14.34 -17.04 42.25
CA SER A 333 15.44 -16.64 43.16
C SER A 333 15.95 -15.25 42.78
N ALA A 334 15.40 -14.23 43.44
CA ALA A 334 15.91 -12.86 43.37
C ALA A 334 17.17 -12.70 44.22
N THR A 335 18.32 -12.49 43.59
CA THR A 335 19.39 -11.63 44.13
C THR A 335 20.13 -10.89 43.00
N ARG A 336 19.83 -9.59 42.86
CA ARG A 336 20.62 -8.54 42.18
C ARG A 336 21.10 -8.79 40.72
N GLY A 337 20.20 -9.14 39.80
CA GLY A 337 20.43 -9.00 38.36
C GLY A 337 19.37 -8.09 37.74
N GLY A 338 19.72 -6.85 37.38
CA GLY A 338 18.80 -5.92 36.70
C GLY A 338 18.56 -6.34 35.25
N PHE A 339 17.34 -6.15 34.75
CA PHE A 339 17.01 -6.34 33.35
C PHE A 339 17.76 -5.29 32.51
N LYS A 340 18.72 -5.71 31.69
CA LYS A 340 19.57 -4.82 30.88
C LYS A 340 19.06 -4.71 29.45
N CYS A 341 19.24 -3.53 28.85
CA CYS A 341 19.19 -3.33 27.41
C CYS A 341 20.51 -3.85 26.81
N GLY A 342 20.56 -5.13 26.41
CA GLY A 342 21.72 -5.79 25.82
C GLY A 342 21.62 -7.33 25.92
N PRO A 343 22.36 -8.10 25.11
CA PRO A 343 22.28 -9.56 25.15
C PRO A 343 22.74 -10.06 26.53
N LEU A 344 21.85 -10.77 27.22
CA LEU A 344 22.18 -11.57 28.39
C LEU A 344 21.88 -13.02 28.02
N PHE A 345 22.90 -13.82 27.67
CA PHE A 345 22.96 -15.26 28.03
C PHE A 345 24.27 -15.92 27.57
N ASN A 346 25.24 -16.11 28.49
CA ASN A 346 25.81 -17.43 28.81
C ASN A 346 26.91 -17.29 29.88
N SER A 347 26.63 -17.76 31.08
CA SER A 347 27.67 -18.42 31.89
C SER A 347 27.14 -19.78 32.30
N MET A 348 27.96 -20.80 32.07
CA MET A 348 27.91 -22.18 32.56
C MET A 348 27.42 -23.26 31.59
N LEU A 349 28.36 -23.74 30.79
CA LEU A 349 28.60 -25.18 30.65
C LEU A 349 29.96 -25.50 31.27
N SER A 350 30.01 -25.78 32.58
CA SER A 350 30.92 -26.78 33.14
C SER A 350 30.61 -27.05 34.61
N HIS A 351 30.82 -28.31 34.96
CA HIS A 351 30.92 -28.91 36.29
C HIS A 351 29.70 -29.61 36.91
N GLU A 352 29.96 -30.91 37.03
CA GLU A 352 29.28 -31.97 37.76
C GLU A 352 28.91 -31.62 39.21
N SER A 353 27.78 -32.19 39.62
CA SER A 353 27.55 -32.85 40.91
C SER A 353 28.11 -32.21 42.19
N ARG A 354 27.20 -31.74 43.07
CA ARG A 354 27.04 -32.30 44.44
C ARG A 354 25.90 -31.64 45.22
N LEU A 355 25.05 -32.52 45.72
CA LEU A 355 24.01 -32.30 46.73
C LEU A 355 24.65 -31.78 48.04
N VAL A 356 24.22 -30.63 48.54
CA VAL A 356 24.49 -30.20 49.94
C VAL A 356 23.23 -29.63 50.58
N ILE A 357 22.79 -30.30 51.64
CA ILE A 357 21.70 -29.91 52.56
C ILE A 357 22.27 -29.05 53.69
N ARG A 358 21.62 -27.91 54.03
CA ARG A 358 21.50 -27.27 55.39
C ARG A 358 20.72 -25.95 55.24
N ARG A 359 19.56 -25.68 55.89
CA ARG A 359 19.17 -25.45 57.31
C ARG A 359 19.71 -24.15 57.96
N GLY A 360 18.78 -23.31 58.44
CA GLY A 360 18.93 -22.31 59.52
C GLY A 360 18.49 -20.89 59.12
N LEU A 361 17.32 -20.38 59.56
CA LEU A 361 17.05 -19.53 60.76
C LEU A 361 17.59 -18.08 60.58
N ASP A 362 16.94 -16.96 60.89
CA ASP A 362 15.67 -16.63 61.57
C ASP A 362 15.46 -15.08 61.50
N VAL A 363 14.29 -14.62 61.99
CA VAL A 363 13.98 -13.30 62.60
C VAL A 363 13.16 -12.25 61.78
N VAL A 364 11.86 -12.28 62.07
CA VAL A 364 10.79 -11.24 62.06
C VAL A 364 11.03 -10.28 63.26
N PRO A 365 10.64 -8.97 63.37
CA PRO A 365 9.27 -8.42 63.20
C PRO A 365 9.19 -6.94 62.69
N SER A 366 8.08 -6.30 62.32
CA SER A 366 6.82 -6.04 63.04
C SER A 366 5.88 -5.16 62.16
N HIS A 367 4.56 -5.35 62.31
CA HIS A 367 3.42 -4.55 61.81
C HIS A 367 3.17 -3.28 62.70
N PRO A 368 2.13 -2.40 62.52
CA PRO A 368 0.99 -2.38 61.57
C PRO A 368 0.60 -1.01 60.93
N PRO A 369 -0.48 -0.98 60.09
CA PRO A 369 -1.00 0.17 59.31
C PRO A 369 -2.34 0.75 59.81
N ARG A 370 -2.78 1.90 59.28
CA ARG A 370 -4.15 2.52 59.33
C ARG A 370 -4.20 3.65 58.27
N VAL A 371 -5.23 3.95 57.45
CA VAL A 371 -6.69 3.69 57.34
C VAL A 371 -7.12 3.92 55.87
N ALA A 372 -8.07 3.15 55.33
CA ALA A 372 -9.22 3.63 54.52
C ALA A 372 -10.15 2.49 54.07
N LEU A 373 -11.23 2.33 54.85
CA LEU A 373 -12.60 1.91 54.53
C LEU A 373 -12.87 1.05 53.27
N SER A 374 -13.19 -0.24 53.50
CA SER A 374 -14.00 -1.06 52.60
C SER A 374 -15.42 -1.17 53.16
N VAL A 375 -16.42 -0.86 52.33
CA VAL A 375 -17.83 -1.22 52.56
C VAL A 375 -17.99 -2.72 52.29
N VAL A 376 -18.36 -3.47 53.32
CA VAL A 376 -18.70 -4.90 53.22
C VAL A 376 -20.19 -5.02 52.95
N LEU A 377 -20.57 -5.51 51.78
CA LEU A 377 -21.90 -6.08 51.54
C LEU A 377 -21.81 -7.60 51.72
N THR A 378 -22.24 -8.06 52.89
CA THR A 378 -22.51 -9.48 53.16
C THR A 378 -23.85 -9.88 52.53
N PHE A 379 -23.82 -10.77 51.52
CA PHE A 379 -25.01 -11.50 51.10
C PHE A 379 -25.08 -12.83 51.86
N THR A 380 -26.03 -12.92 52.79
CA THR A 380 -26.45 -14.19 53.40
C THR A 380 -27.19 -15.04 52.37
N THR A 381 -26.72 -16.26 52.14
CA THR A 381 -27.35 -17.23 51.23
C THR A 381 -28.63 -17.78 51.85
N LYS A 382 -29.78 -17.43 51.26
CA LYS A 382 -31.02 -18.22 51.42
C LYS A 382 -31.07 -19.24 50.29
N LYS A 383 -31.16 -20.52 50.66
CA LYS A 383 -31.39 -21.67 49.78
C LYS A 383 -32.49 -21.33 48.76
N ASN A 384 -32.15 -21.28 47.49
CA ASN A 384 -33.08 -21.54 46.40
C ASN A 384 -32.29 -22.07 45.20
N HIS A 385 -32.73 -23.23 44.72
CA HIS A 385 -32.17 -23.95 43.58
C HIS A 385 -32.15 -23.05 42.33
N SER A 386 -30.99 -22.47 42.03
CA SER A 386 -30.73 -21.82 40.74
C SER A 386 -29.57 -22.56 40.09
N SER A 387 -29.86 -23.17 38.94
CA SER A 387 -29.00 -24.11 38.23
C SER A 387 -27.59 -23.54 37.99
N PRO A 388 -26.49 -24.33 38.17
CA PRO A 388 -25.11 -23.89 37.96
C PRO A 388 -24.84 -23.40 36.53
N ILE A 389 -25.76 -23.65 35.60
CA ILE A 389 -25.75 -23.18 34.21
C ILE A 389 -25.91 -21.65 34.13
N PHE A 390 -26.64 -21.01 35.05
CA PHE A 390 -26.91 -19.57 35.03
C PHE A 390 -25.69 -18.73 35.45
N PHE A 391 -24.92 -19.22 36.42
CA PHE A 391 -23.64 -18.60 36.84
C PHE A 391 -22.55 -18.77 35.78
N LEU A 392 -22.54 -19.91 35.06
CA LEU A 392 -21.63 -20.13 33.93
C LEU A 392 -21.95 -19.17 32.77
N PHE A 393 -23.23 -18.88 32.52
CA PHE A 393 -23.67 -17.93 31.49
C PHE A 393 -23.27 -16.49 31.82
N ILE A 394 -23.37 -16.07 33.09
CA ILE A 394 -22.96 -14.73 33.52
C ILE A 394 -21.44 -14.54 33.42
N ILE A 395 -20.65 -15.57 33.75
CA ILE A 395 -19.18 -15.52 33.57
C ILE A 395 -18.81 -15.53 32.07
N LEU A 396 -19.53 -16.26 31.23
CA LEU A 396 -19.34 -16.26 29.77
C LEU A 396 -19.70 -14.91 29.12
N VAL A 397 -20.69 -14.18 29.65
CA VAL A 397 -21.09 -12.84 29.19
C VAL A 397 -20.17 -11.73 29.70
N LEU A 398 -19.49 -11.94 30.84
CA LEU A 398 -18.50 -10.99 31.38
C LEU A 398 -17.09 -11.15 30.77
N VAL A 399 -16.74 -12.33 30.23
CA VAL A 399 -15.44 -12.56 29.54
C VAL A 399 -15.48 -12.14 28.06
N THR A 400 -16.66 -11.95 27.47
CA THR A 400 -16.81 -11.59 26.04
C THR A 400 -16.93 -10.08 25.75
N ASN A 401 -16.82 -9.19 26.77
CA ASN A 401 -17.10 -7.75 26.61
C ASN A 401 -15.92 -6.79 26.85
N ASN A 402 -14.67 -7.26 26.79
CA ASN A 402 -13.49 -6.37 26.73
C ASN A 402 -12.75 -6.53 25.41
N TYR A 403 -13.46 -6.27 24.31
CA TYR A 403 -12.83 -5.98 23.02
C TYR A 403 -12.70 -4.46 22.90
N THR A 404 -11.54 -3.91 23.25
CA THR A 404 -11.15 -2.60 22.72
C THR A 404 -10.61 -2.84 21.31
N PRO A 405 -11.34 -2.50 20.23
CA PRO A 405 -10.80 -2.62 18.89
C PRO A 405 -9.60 -1.67 18.78
N CYS A 406 -8.45 -2.23 18.41
CA CYS A 406 -7.32 -1.44 17.93
C CYS A 406 -7.85 -0.52 16.81
N LYS A 407 -7.72 0.81 16.97
CA LYS A 407 -8.02 1.74 15.87
C LYS A 407 -7.09 1.36 14.72
N ALA A 408 -7.61 0.74 13.66
CA ALA A 408 -6.76 0.33 12.55
C ALA A 408 -6.07 1.58 11.98
N GLN A 409 -4.75 1.54 11.86
CA GLN A 409 -3.93 2.61 11.33
C GLN A 409 -3.31 2.17 10.01
N LEU A 410 -3.11 3.11 9.08
CA LEU A 410 -2.56 2.79 7.77
C LEU A 410 -1.05 2.48 7.85
N SER A 411 -0.62 1.30 7.41
CA SER A 411 0.78 0.84 7.36
C SER A 411 1.17 0.36 5.96
N PRO A 412 2.40 0.61 5.48
CA PRO A 412 2.90 0.01 4.23
C PRO A 412 2.94 -1.53 4.25
N THR A 413 3.06 -2.12 5.43
CA THR A 413 3.16 -3.57 5.64
C THR A 413 1.83 -4.20 6.08
N PHE A 414 0.72 -3.47 5.97
CA PHE A 414 -0.59 -3.89 6.50
C PHE A 414 -1.02 -5.29 6.04
N TYR A 415 -0.69 -5.69 4.81
CA TYR A 415 -1.08 -6.98 4.25
C TYR A 415 0.00 -8.07 4.32
N ASN A 416 1.21 -7.80 4.84
CA ASN A 416 2.32 -8.75 4.79
C ASN A 416 1.96 -10.13 5.37
N HIS A 417 1.26 -10.17 6.50
CA HIS A 417 0.84 -11.42 7.12
C HIS A 417 -0.52 -11.93 6.64
N THR A 418 -1.49 -11.02 6.43
CA THR A 418 -2.88 -11.42 6.15
C THR A 418 -3.10 -11.72 4.66
N CYS A 419 -2.29 -11.16 3.78
CA CYS A 419 -2.26 -11.43 2.36
C CYS A 419 -0.87 -11.10 1.76
N PRO A 420 0.16 -11.93 2.05
CA PRO A 420 1.55 -11.66 1.66
C PRO A 420 1.74 -11.40 0.15
N ASN A 421 0.92 -12.03 -0.68
CA ASN A 421 0.99 -11.90 -2.13
C ASN A 421 0.10 -10.77 -2.69
N ALA A 422 -0.55 -9.95 -1.84
CA ALA A 422 -1.46 -8.89 -2.31
C ALA A 422 -0.75 -7.91 -3.26
N LEU A 423 0.36 -7.32 -2.81
CA LEU A 423 1.08 -6.29 -3.57
C LEU A 423 1.61 -6.82 -4.89
N SER A 424 2.22 -8.02 -4.89
CA SER A 424 2.75 -8.64 -6.10
C SER A 424 1.65 -9.05 -7.09
N THR A 425 0.50 -9.50 -6.57
CA THR A 425 -0.69 -9.83 -7.38
C THR A 425 -1.25 -8.58 -8.05
N ILE A 426 -1.47 -7.51 -7.27
CA ILE A 426 -1.95 -6.22 -7.78
C ILE A 426 -0.99 -5.68 -8.84
N ARG A 427 0.32 -5.62 -8.52
CA ARG A 427 1.35 -5.14 -9.45
C ARG A 427 1.36 -5.92 -10.77
N THR A 428 1.08 -7.23 -10.72
CA THR A 428 0.98 -8.06 -11.93
C THR A 428 -0.23 -7.69 -12.77
N SER A 429 -1.42 -7.54 -12.16
CA SER A 429 -2.62 -7.09 -12.87
C SER A 429 -2.42 -5.72 -13.53
N ILE A 430 -1.73 -4.79 -12.84
CA ILE A 430 -1.46 -3.46 -13.38
C ILE A 430 -0.45 -3.51 -14.53
N ARG A 431 0.62 -4.32 -14.39
CA ARG A 431 1.59 -4.54 -15.47
C ARG A 431 0.92 -5.06 -16.72
N ASP A 432 0.03 -6.04 -16.57
CA ASP A 432 -0.71 -6.62 -17.68
C ASP A 432 -1.58 -5.56 -18.34
N ALA A 433 -2.35 -4.78 -17.57
CA ALA A 433 -3.19 -3.72 -18.12
C ALA A 433 -2.38 -2.65 -18.89
N ILE A 434 -1.25 -2.19 -18.35
CA ILE A 434 -0.38 -1.19 -18.97
C ILE A 434 0.32 -1.72 -20.22
N SER A 435 0.68 -3.01 -20.25
CA SER A 435 1.28 -3.64 -21.43
C SER A 435 0.31 -3.69 -22.62
N HIS A 436 -1.00 -3.74 -22.36
CA HIS A 436 -2.05 -3.72 -23.40
C HIS A 436 -2.41 -2.31 -23.83
N ASP A 437 -2.59 -1.40 -22.86
CA ASP A 437 -2.86 0.01 -23.12
C ASP A 437 -2.09 0.89 -22.14
N ARG A 438 -1.00 1.50 -22.62
CA ARG A 438 -0.16 2.40 -21.80
C ARG A 438 -0.95 3.57 -21.21
N ARG A 439 -2.07 3.96 -21.81
CA ARG A 439 -2.96 5.03 -21.28
C ARG A 439 -3.59 4.64 -19.95
N MET A 440 -3.60 3.36 -19.60
CA MET A 440 -4.12 2.89 -18.32
C MET A 440 -3.38 3.50 -17.15
N ALA A 441 -2.09 3.86 -17.28
CA ALA A 441 -1.37 4.53 -16.21
C ALA A 441 -1.97 5.90 -15.87
N ALA A 442 -2.29 6.71 -16.89
CA ALA A 442 -3.00 7.97 -16.71
C ALA A 442 -4.44 7.76 -16.18
N GLY A 443 -5.10 6.69 -16.65
CA GLY A 443 -6.42 6.28 -16.18
C GLY A 443 -6.45 6.00 -14.67
N LEU A 444 -5.51 5.21 -14.17
CA LEU A 444 -5.40 4.84 -12.76
C LEU A 444 -5.02 6.03 -11.86
N LEU A 445 -4.08 6.88 -12.30
CA LEU A 445 -3.77 8.15 -11.62
C LEU A 445 -5.01 9.03 -11.45
N ARG A 446 -5.76 9.20 -12.55
CA ARG A 446 -7.00 9.98 -12.53
C ARG A 446 -8.07 9.32 -11.65
N LEU A 447 -8.25 8.01 -11.75
CA LEU A 447 -9.20 7.25 -10.93
C LEU A 447 -8.91 7.45 -9.43
N TYR A 448 -7.64 7.43 -9.01
CA TYR A 448 -7.26 7.63 -7.60
C TYR A 448 -7.45 9.06 -7.12
N PHE A 449 -7.08 10.05 -7.93
CA PHE A 449 -7.37 11.45 -7.62
C PHE A 449 -8.88 11.68 -7.47
N HIS A 450 -9.68 11.15 -8.39
CA HIS A 450 -11.13 11.30 -8.39
C HIS A 450 -11.83 10.57 -7.24
N ASP A 451 -11.22 9.52 -6.66
CA ASP A 451 -11.70 8.90 -5.42
C ASP A 451 -11.36 9.79 -4.21
N CYS A 452 -10.06 10.07 -4.04
CA CYS A 452 -9.53 10.77 -2.87
C CYS A 452 -10.07 12.19 -2.68
N PHE A 453 -10.32 12.93 -3.76
CA PHE A 453 -10.62 14.36 -3.73
C PHE A 453 -12.11 14.69 -3.59
N VAL A 454 -12.97 13.68 -3.49
CA VAL A 454 -14.42 13.84 -3.34
C VAL A 454 -14.81 13.77 -1.87
N GLN A 455 -14.79 12.57 -1.29
CA GLN A 455 -15.15 12.35 0.13
C GLN A 455 -14.04 11.68 0.95
N GLY A 456 -13.01 11.14 0.29
CA GLY A 456 -11.81 10.58 0.91
C GLY A 456 -11.23 9.46 0.05
N CYS A 457 -10.01 9.03 0.34
CA CYS A 457 -9.44 7.85 -0.31
C CYS A 457 -10.08 6.58 0.28
N ASP A 458 -11.29 6.25 -0.16
CA ASP A 458 -12.14 5.23 0.45
C ASP A 458 -12.87 4.36 -0.58
N ALA A 459 -12.51 4.43 -1.86
CA ALA A 459 -13.11 3.66 -2.93
C ALA A 459 -14.64 3.89 -3.10
N SER A 460 -15.18 5.02 -2.64
CA SER A 460 -16.57 5.41 -2.87
C SER A 460 -16.89 5.48 -4.37
N ILE A 461 -15.92 5.84 -5.20
CA ILE A 461 -16.08 5.93 -6.66
C ILE A 461 -16.48 4.59 -7.31
N PHE A 462 -16.22 3.46 -6.64
CA PHE A 462 -16.61 2.14 -7.14
C PHE A 462 -18.06 1.77 -6.84
N LEU A 463 -18.76 2.50 -5.96
CA LEU A 463 -20.17 2.23 -5.67
C LEU A 463 -21.04 2.55 -6.89
N VAL A 464 -21.97 1.65 -7.22
CA VAL A 464 -22.96 1.80 -8.29
C VAL A 464 -24.30 2.23 -7.69
N ASP A 465 -25.21 2.75 -8.52
CA ASP A 465 -26.53 3.17 -8.05
C ASP A 465 -27.26 1.98 -7.40
N ASP A 466 -27.71 2.17 -6.17
CA ASP A 466 -28.48 1.19 -5.43
C ASP A 466 -29.60 1.93 -4.66
N PRO A 467 -30.79 2.06 -5.27
CA PRO A 467 -31.93 2.72 -4.62
C PRO A 467 -32.34 2.06 -3.31
N SER A 468 -32.11 0.75 -3.14
CA SER A 468 -32.45 0.03 -1.92
C SER A 468 -31.55 0.42 -0.73
N LYS A 469 -30.33 0.90 -1.02
CA LYS A 469 -29.37 1.41 -0.04
C LYS A 469 -29.22 2.93 -0.06
N SER A 470 -30.07 3.63 -0.83
CA SER A 470 -29.98 5.08 -1.06
C SER A 470 -28.61 5.54 -1.56
N ILE A 471 -27.95 4.72 -2.39
CA ILE A 471 -26.64 5.06 -2.98
C ILE A 471 -26.87 5.67 -4.36
N SER A 472 -26.33 6.88 -4.57
CA SER A 472 -26.16 7.46 -5.90
C SER A 472 -24.67 7.44 -6.26
N SER A 473 -24.36 6.91 -7.44
CA SER A 473 -22.99 6.65 -7.84
C SER A 473 -22.24 7.91 -8.27
N GLU A 474 -21.05 8.11 -7.70
CA GLU A 474 -20.07 9.09 -8.20
C GLU A 474 -19.67 8.84 -9.65
N ARG A 475 -19.80 7.60 -10.17
CA ARG A 475 -19.49 7.29 -11.58
C ARG A 475 -20.39 8.06 -12.55
N ASN A 476 -21.57 8.48 -12.10
CA ASN A 476 -22.55 9.22 -12.90
C ASN A 476 -22.42 10.73 -12.83
N ALA A 477 -21.59 11.26 -11.92
CA ALA A 477 -21.27 12.69 -11.87
C ALA A 477 -20.59 13.13 -13.18
N SER A 478 -20.84 14.35 -13.62
CA SER A 478 -20.34 14.94 -14.87
C SER A 478 -18.82 14.80 -15.04
N PRO A 479 -17.97 15.01 -14.00
CA PRO A 479 -16.53 14.81 -14.13
C PRO A 479 -16.13 13.35 -14.38
N ASN A 480 -16.97 12.38 -13.97
CA ASN A 480 -16.63 10.95 -13.99
C ASN A 480 -17.24 10.21 -15.18
N LYS A 481 -18.48 10.58 -15.54
CA LYS A 481 -19.32 9.90 -16.51
C LYS A 481 -18.68 9.83 -17.89
N ASN A 482 -18.50 8.61 -18.40
CA ASN A 482 -17.85 8.35 -19.69
C ASN A 482 -16.45 8.98 -19.81
N SER A 483 -15.75 9.16 -18.69
CA SER A 483 -14.45 9.82 -18.64
C SER A 483 -13.42 9.05 -17.80
N VAL A 484 -13.77 8.64 -16.57
CA VAL A 484 -12.88 7.81 -15.74
C VAL A 484 -12.82 6.39 -16.31
N ILE A 485 -11.61 5.83 -16.40
CA ILE A 485 -11.34 4.46 -16.87
C ILE A 485 -10.50 3.71 -15.83
N GLY A 486 -10.36 2.39 -15.96
CA GLY A 486 -9.54 1.58 -15.06
C GLY A 486 -10.31 0.93 -13.92
N TYR A 487 -11.64 1.13 -13.86
CA TYR A 487 -12.51 0.39 -12.93
C TYR A 487 -12.33 -1.12 -13.09
N GLU A 488 -12.34 -1.58 -14.34
CA GLU A 488 -12.19 -2.98 -14.73
C GLU A 488 -10.82 -3.55 -14.35
N VAL A 489 -9.78 -2.71 -14.31
CA VAL A 489 -8.42 -3.13 -13.92
C VAL A 489 -8.35 -3.33 -12.42
N ILE A 490 -8.93 -2.41 -11.64
CA ILE A 490 -9.02 -2.53 -10.19
C ILE A 490 -9.93 -3.70 -9.78
N GLU A 491 -11.06 -3.88 -10.46
CA GLU A 491 -11.97 -5.01 -10.26
C GLU A 491 -11.30 -6.36 -10.60
N ALA A 492 -10.48 -6.42 -11.67
CA ALA A 492 -9.70 -7.61 -12.01
C ALA A 492 -8.62 -7.91 -10.95
N ALA A 493 -7.85 -6.89 -10.54
CA ALA A 493 -6.87 -7.02 -9.47
C ALA A 493 -7.54 -7.48 -8.16
N LYS A 494 -8.68 -6.89 -7.82
CA LYS A 494 -9.51 -7.26 -6.68
C LYS A 494 -9.97 -8.71 -6.76
N SER A 495 -10.42 -9.18 -7.93
CA SER A 495 -10.79 -10.58 -8.13
C SER A 495 -9.61 -11.54 -7.89
N MET A 496 -8.42 -11.20 -8.39
CA MET A 496 -7.22 -12.00 -8.17
C MET A 496 -6.81 -12.04 -6.70
N VAL A 497 -6.86 -10.89 -6.02
CA VAL A 497 -6.55 -10.77 -4.59
C VAL A 497 -7.60 -11.50 -3.75
N GLU A 498 -8.89 -11.39 -4.06
CA GLU A 498 -9.95 -12.13 -3.36
C GLU A 498 -9.82 -13.65 -3.52
N LYS A 499 -9.28 -14.14 -4.63
CA LYS A 499 -8.97 -15.58 -4.78
C LYS A 499 -7.83 -16.02 -3.88
N ALA A 500 -6.83 -15.14 -3.66
CA ALA A 500 -5.67 -15.44 -2.83
C ALA A 500 -5.96 -15.27 -1.33
N CYS A 501 -6.72 -14.23 -0.96
CA CYS A 501 -7.02 -13.85 0.41
C CYS A 501 -8.42 -13.20 0.51
N PRO A 502 -9.48 -14.03 0.55
CA PRO A 502 -10.87 -13.55 0.52
C PRO A 502 -11.19 -12.57 1.66
N GLY A 503 -11.77 -11.41 1.33
CA GLY A 503 -12.25 -10.42 2.28
C GLY A 503 -11.16 -9.68 3.06
N VAL A 504 -9.91 -9.71 2.61
CA VAL A 504 -8.78 -9.11 3.35
C VAL A 504 -8.45 -7.70 2.85
N VAL A 505 -8.31 -7.52 1.53
CA VAL A 505 -7.73 -6.30 0.93
C VAL A 505 -8.83 -5.38 0.40
N SER A 506 -8.86 -4.11 0.77
CA SER A 506 -9.88 -3.15 0.29
C SER A 506 -9.66 -2.74 -1.17
N CYS A 507 -10.73 -2.33 -1.86
CA CYS A 507 -10.58 -1.68 -3.15
C CYS A 507 -9.80 -0.36 -3.03
N ALA A 508 -9.97 0.35 -1.90
CA ALA A 508 -9.26 1.60 -1.59
C ALA A 508 -7.73 1.44 -1.54
N ASP A 509 -7.21 0.31 -1.04
CA ASP A 509 -5.77 0.05 -1.11
C ASP A 509 -5.30 -0.46 -2.46
N ILE A 510 -6.14 -1.21 -3.18
CA ILE A 510 -5.79 -1.70 -4.52
C ILE A 510 -5.60 -0.52 -5.48
N ILE A 511 -6.50 0.47 -5.47
CA ILE A 511 -6.37 1.67 -6.31
C ILE A 511 -5.14 2.52 -5.93
N ALA A 512 -4.81 2.64 -4.63
CA ALA A 512 -3.63 3.36 -4.17
C ALA A 512 -2.33 2.68 -4.64
N LEU A 513 -2.22 1.36 -4.48
CA LEU A 513 -1.10 0.56 -4.97
C LEU A 513 -1.00 0.60 -6.49
N ALA A 514 -2.14 0.46 -7.18
CA ALA A 514 -2.19 0.46 -8.62
C ALA A 514 -1.69 1.76 -9.21
N THR A 515 -2.03 2.89 -8.59
CA THR A 515 -1.59 4.22 -9.01
C THR A 515 -0.08 4.40 -8.88
N ARG A 516 0.50 3.95 -7.75
CA ARG A 516 1.94 3.95 -7.53
C ARG A 516 2.68 3.09 -8.55
N ASP A 517 2.22 1.84 -8.71
CA ASP A 517 2.82 0.88 -9.64
C ASP A 517 2.71 1.38 -11.08
N ALA A 518 1.57 1.94 -11.46
CA ALA A 518 1.35 2.45 -12.80
C ALA A 518 2.25 3.63 -13.14
N THR A 519 2.43 4.56 -12.21
CA THR A 519 3.31 5.73 -12.36
C THR A 519 4.76 5.29 -12.58
N GLU A 520 5.24 4.38 -11.73
CA GLU A 520 6.59 3.80 -11.84
C GLU A 520 6.81 3.09 -13.18
N MET A 521 5.83 2.30 -13.65
CA MET A 521 5.92 1.54 -14.91
C MET A 521 6.03 2.41 -16.17
N VAL A 522 5.61 3.67 -16.10
CA VAL A 522 5.75 4.63 -17.20
C VAL A 522 6.88 5.63 -17.00
N GLY A 523 7.79 5.36 -16.05
CA GLY A 523 9.02 6.13 -15.84
C GLY A 523 8.95 7.20 -14.73
N GLY A 524 7.82 7.29 -14.02
CA GLY A 524 7.63 8.24 -12.94
C GLY A 524 8.28 7.77 -11.63
N PRO A 525 8.24 8.62 -10.57
CA PRO A 525 8.77 8.25 -9.28
C PRO A 525 7.91 7.18 -8.60
N THR A 526 8.52 6.43 -7.68
CA THR A 526 7.84 5.49 -6.80
C THR A 526 7.76 6.05 -5.38
N TRP A 527 6.82 5.56 -4.58
CA TRP A 527 6.67 5.96 -3.18
C TRP A 527 6.07 4.83 -2.35
N THR A 528 6.21 4.97 -1.03
CA THR A 528 5.63 4.03 -0.08
C THR A 528 4.15 4.34 0.12
N VAL A 529 3.28 3.41 -0.29
CA VAL A 529 1.83 3.51 -0.07
C VAL A 529 1.52 3.03 1.35
N LYS A 530 0.86 3.86 2.17
CA LYS A 530 0.29 3.42 3.46
C LYS A 530 -0.99 2.64 3.19
N LEU A 531 -1.12 1.41 3.69
CA LEU A 531 -2.22 0.48 3.41
C LEU A 531 -3.05 0.20 4.66
N GLY A 532 -4.25 -0.36 4.52
CA GLY A 532 -5.20 -0.60 5.61
C GLY A 532 -6.46 0.24 5.51
N ARG A 533 -6.71 0.87 4.35
CA ARG A 533 -7.94 1.61 4.09
C ARG A 533 -9.12 0.66 4.08
N ARG A 534 -10.29 1.19 4.40
CA ARG A 534 -11.58 0.52 4.26
C ARG A 534 -12.36 1.16 3.13
N ASP A 535 -13.20 0.35 2.49
CA ASP A 535 -14.12 0.79 1.46
C ASP A 535 -15.32 1.51 2.08
N SER A 536 -15.70 2.64 1.50
CA SER A 536 -16.90 3.37 1.88
C SER A 536 -18.17 2.59 1.49
N THR A 537 -19.21 2.81 2.29
CA THR A 537 -20.58 2.34 2.05
C THR A 537 -21.48 3.43 1.47
N THR A 538 -20.94 4.64 1.26
CA THR A 538 -21.64 5.81 0.74
C THR A 538 -20.84 6.45 -0.39
N ALA A 539 -21.53 7.12 -1.31
CA ALA A 539 -20.92 7.87 -2.41
C ALA A 539 -21.65 9.21 -2.56
N SER A 540 -20.94 10.22 -3.08
CA SER A 540 -21.49 11.57 -3.22
C SER A 540 -21.21 12.16 -4.60
N PRO A 541 -22.14 12.04 -5.57
CA PRO A 541 -21.99 12.68 -6.87
C PRO A 541 -21.97 14.21 -6.75
N ASP A 542 -22.69 14.79 -5.78
CA ASP A 542 -22.70 16.24 -5.55
C ASP A 542 -21.31 16.76 -5.13
N LEU A 543 -20.62 16.03 -4.24
CA LEU A 543 -19.24 16.37 -3.89
C LEU A 543 -18.29 16.19 -5.09
N ALA A 544 -18.57 15.23 -5.98
CA ALA A 544 -17.79 15.08 -7.20
C ALA A 544 -17.98 16.28 -8.14
N GLU A 545 -19.19 16.83 -8.24
CA GLU A 545 -19.45 18.06 -9.00
C GLU A 545 -18.80 19.30 -8.37
N SER A 546 -18.76 19.40 -7.03
CA SER A 546 -18.28 20.60 -6.35
C SER A 546 -16.77 20.63 -6.09
N ASN A 547 -16.14 19.47 -5.88
CA ASN A 547 -14.75 19.41 -5.39
C ASN A 547 -13.73 19.15 -6.50
N LEU A 548 -14.15 18.57 -7.64
CA LEU A 548 -13.21 18.23 -8.71
C LEU A 548 -12.98 19.44 -9.62
N PRO A 549 -11.71 19.85 -9.84
CA PRO A 549 -11.39 20.96 -10.73
C PRO A 549 -11.79 20.65 -12.17
N GLY A 550 -12.46 21.62 -12.80
CA GLY A 550 -12.85 21.60 -14.20
C GLY A 550 -11.69 21.91 -15.16
N PRO A 551 -11.76 21.46 -16.42
CA PRO A 551 -10.69 21.65 -17.41
C PRO A 551 -10.48 23.12 -17.82
N GLN A 552 -11.40 24.01 -17.46
CA GLN A 552 -11.40 25.44 -17.77
C GLN A 552 -11.36 26.32 -16.51
N ASP A 553 -11.17 25.73 -15.33
CA ASP A 553 -11.21 26.48 -14.08
C ASP A 553 -10.04 27.48 -14.01
N PRO A 554 -10.28 28.68 -13.46
CA PRO A 554 -9.23 29.65 -13.23
C PRO A 554 -8.34 29.21 -12.05
N LEU A 555 -7.12 29.76 -12.02
CA LEU A 555 -6.08 29.34 -11.07
C LEU A 555 -6.50 29.51 -9.60
N ASP A 556 -7.22 30.59 -9.28
CA ASP A 556 -7.72 30.87 -7.92
C ASP A 556 -8.73 29.82 -7.46
N THR A 557 -9.65 29.38 -8.32
CA THR A 557 -10.56 28.26 -8.05
C THR A 557 -9.78 26.98 -7.78
N ILE A 558 -8.80 26.64 -8.63
CA ILE A 558 -7.98 25.43 -8.46
C ILE A 558 -7.21 25.48 -7.13
N LEU A 559 -6.53 26.59 -6.84
CA LEU A 559 -5.78 26.77 -5.59
C LEU A 559 -6.70 26.67 -4.36
N LYS A 560 -7.92 27.20 -4.46
CA LYS A 560 -8.91 27.16 -3.37
C LYS A 560 -9.37 25.74 -3.07
N LEU A 561 -9.76 24.97 -4.10
CA LEU A 561 -10.19 23.58 -3.94
C LEU A 561 -9.13 22.71 -3.24
N PHE A 562 -7.86 22.89 -3.62
CA PHE A 562 -6.73 22.17 -3.01
C PHE A 562 -6.41 22.66 -1.61
N SER A 563 -6.43 23.97 -1.38
CA SER A 563 -6.23 24.53 -0.04
C SER A 563 -7.30 24.06 0.95
N ASP A 564 -8.56 23.93 0.50
CA ASP A 564 -9.66 23.43 1.34
C ASP A 564 -9.50 21.94 1.70
N SER A 565 -8.70 21.21 0.91
CA SER A 565 -8.26 19.85 1.20
C SER A 565 -6.90 19.77 1.91
N GLY A 566 -6.32 20.91 2.32
CA GLY A 566 -5.04 20.97 3.04
C GLY A 566 -3.80 20.83 2.15
N LEU A 567 -3.93 20.98 0.84
CA LEU A 567 -2.83 20.92 -0.13
C LEU A 567 -2.36 22.32 -0.51
N SER A 568 -1.04 22.50 -0.60
CA SER A 568 -0.40 23.78 -0.94
C SER A 568 -0.39 24.07 -2.44
N ALA A 569 -0.09 25.30 -2.83
CA ALA A 569 0.13 25.66 -4.24
C ALA A 569 1.23 24.84 -4.92
N ARG A 570 2.24 24.37 -4.17
CA ARG A 570 3.27 23.46 -4.69
C ARG A 570 2.71 22.05 -4.92
N ASP A 571 1.84 21.58 -4.03
CA ASP A 571 1.14 20.30 -4.22
C ASP A 571 0.20 20.36 -5.43
N VAL A 572 -0.49 21.49 -5.67
CA VAL A 572 -1.30 21.73 -6.87
C VAL A 572 -0.46 21.56 -8.13
N VAL A 573 0.63 22.34 -8.25
CA VAL A 573 1.47 22.30 -9.45
C VAL A 573 2.07 20.91 -9.65
N ALA A 574 2.52 20.25 -8.58
CA ALA A 574 3.05 18.89 -8.64
C ALA A 574 2.00 17.89 -9.14
N LEU A 575 0.81 17.85 -8.53
CA LEU A 575 -0.26 16.90 -8.90
C LEU A 575 -0.78 17.16 -10.33
N SER A 576 -0.87 18.42 -10.77
CA SER A 576 -1.16 18.76 -12.16
C SER A 576 -0.14 18.18 -13.15
N GLY A 577 1.10 17.98 -12.71
CA GLY A 577 2.14 17.28 -13.47
C GLY A 577 1.77 15.85 -13.91
N ALA A 578 0.77 15.21 -13.29
CA ALA A 578 0.26 13.92 -13.76
C ALA A 578 -0.28 13.98 -15.20
N HIS A 579 -0.67 15.17 -15.70
CA HIS A 579 -1.07 15.40 -17.09
C HIS A 579 0.09 15.27 -18.10
N THR A 580 1.31 15.00 -17.65
CA THR A 580 2.43 14.56 -18.51
C THR A 580 2.09 13.27 -19.28
N ILE A 581 1.14 12.47 -18.78
CA ILE A 581 0.57 11.32 -19.47
C ILE A 581 -0.95 11.45 -19.63
N GLY A 582 -1.49 10.86 -20.70
CA GLY A 582 -2.93 10.77 -20.90
C GLY A 582 -3.49 11.76 -21.93
N LYS A 583 -4.82 11.75 -22.05
CA LYS A 583 -5.54 12.44 -23.15
C LYS A 583 -6.78 13.14 -22.65
N ALA A 584 -7.13 14.25 -23.29
CA ALA A 584 -8.40 14.92 -23.14
C ALA A 584 -9.24 14.79 -24.42
N ARG A 585 -10.56 14.80 -24.31
CA ARG A 585 -11.47 14.86 -25.46
C ARG A 585 -11.58 16.30 -25.98
N CYS A 586 -11.83 16.47 -27.28
CA CYS A 586 -11.95 17.80 -27.90
C CYS A 586 -12.89 18.76 -27.17
N ILE A 587 -14.00 18.26 -26.59
CA ILE A 587 -14.95 19.10 -25.82
C ILE A 587 -14.28 19.95 -24.73
N PHE A 588 -13.17 19.48 -24.16
CA PHE A 588 -12.49 20.15 -23.05
C PHE A 588 -11.46 21.20 -23.45
N PHE A 589 -10.98 21.20 -24.69
CA PHE A 589 -9.94 22.13 -25.15
C PHE A 589 -10.27 22.84 -26.47
N ARG A 590 -11.37 22.49 -27.15
CA ARG A 590 -11.75 23.12 -28.43
C ARG A 590 -11.90 24.63 -28.30
N LYS A 591 -12.57 25.09 -27.24
CA LYS A 591 -12.72 26.52 -26.93
C LYS A 591 -11.35 27.20 -26.88
N ARG A 592 -10.38 26.60 -26.19
CA ARG A 592 -9.03 27.15 -26.04
C ARG A 592 -8.26 27.21 -27.37
N ILE A 593 -8.29 26.15 -28.18
CA ILE A 593 -7.53 26.14 -29.45
C ILE A 593 -8.12 27.06 -30.53
N TYR A 594 -9.41 27.42 -30.46
CA TYR A 594 -10.05 28.36 -31.42
C TYR A 594 -10.10 29.79 -30.91
N ASN A 595 -10.42 29.99 -29.63
CA ASN A 595 -10.74 31.31 -29.06
C ASN A 595 -9.76 31.77 -27.98
N GLY A 596 -8.79 30.93 -27.58
CA GLY A 596 -7.82 31.27 -26.54
C GLY A 596 -6.78 32.27 -27.04
N SER A 597 -6.48 33.28 -26.22
CA SER A 597 -5.40 34.25 -26.47
C SER A 597 -4.06 33.82 -25.85
N ASN A 598 -4.09 32.97 -24.81
CA ASN A 598 -2.92 32.42 -24.14
C ASN A 598 -2.55 31.02 -24.64
N ILE A 599 -2.32 30.89 -25.96
CA ILE A 599 -1.92 29.66 -26.62
C ILE A 599 -0.93 29.96 -27.74
N ASP A 600 0.08 29.11 -27.91
CA ASP A 600 0.98 29.16 -29.07
C ASP A 600 0.20 28.92 -30.38
N SER A 601 0.40 29.78 -31.37
CA SER A 601 -0.44 29.78 -32.58
C SER A 601 -0.25 28.53 -33.44
N ASP A 602 0.96 27.98 -33.48
CA ASP A 602 1.26 26.81 -34.31
C ASP A 602 0.82 25.53 -33.61
N PHE A 603 0.98 25.45 -32.30
CA PHE A 603 0.35 24.41 -31.48
C PHE A 603 -1.18 24.43 -31.62
N ALA A 604 -1.81 25.61 -31.58
CA ALA A 604 -3.25 25.74 -31.81
C ALA A 604 -3.66 25.19 -33.18
N LYS A 605 -2.97 25.60 -34.26
CA LYS A 605 -3.20 25.07 -35.62
C LYS A 605 -3.02 23.55 -35.67
N MET A 606 -1.97 23.01 -35.07
CA MET A 606 -1.72 21.58 -34.99
C MET A 606 -2.90 20.86 -34.32
N ARG A 607 -3.40 21.35 -33.18
CA ARG A 607 -4.54 20.73 -32.48
C ARG A 607 -5.87 20.86 -33.21
N ARG A 608 -6.08 21.93 -33.98
CA ARG A 608 -7.28 22.08 -34.83
C ARG A 608 -7.38 21.00 -35.91
N SER A 609 -6.26 20.45 -36.37
CA SER A 609 -6.29 19.32 -37.32
C SER A 609 -6.91 18.05 -36.73
N LEU A 610 -6.75 17.84 -35.43
CA LEU A 610 -7.33 16.72 -34.67
C LEU A 610 -8.77 17.00 -34.21
N CYS A 611 -9.04 18.27 -33.88
CA CYS A 611 -10.34 18.76 -33.43
C CYS A 611 -10.88 19.90 -34.32
N PRO A 612 -11.28 19.63 -35.58
CA PRO A 612 -11.97 20.61 -36.39
C PRO A 612 -13.21 21.20 -35.69
N ILE A 613 -13.63 22.41 -36.08
CA ILE A 613 -14.70 23.15 -35.39
C ILE A 613 -16.05 22.38 -35.37
N HIS A 614 -16.29 21.53 -36.36
CA HIS A 614 -17.48 20.68 -36.48
C HIS A 614 -17.17 19.18 -36.34
N SER A 615 -16.02 18.81 -35.76
CA SER A 615 -15.68 17.40 -35.51
C SER A 615 -16.41 16.85 -34.30
N VAL A 616 -16.48 15.52 -34.20
CA VAL A 616 -16.98 14.85 -32.99
C VAL A 616 -16.17 15.26 -31.75
N ASP A 617 -16.89 15.51 -30.67
CA ASP A 617 -16.36 15.95 -29.38
C ASP A 617 -15.53 14.90 -28.65
N ALA A 618 -15.66 13.64 -29.05
CA ALA A 618 -15.02 12.49 -28.42
C ALA A 618 -13.56 12.25 -28.86
N ASN A 619 -13.07 12.91 -29.91
CA ASN A 619 -11.71 12.71 -30.40
C ASN A 619 -10.68 13.06 -29.29
N PRO A 620 -9.76 12.14 -28.95
CA PRO A 620 -8.80 12.35 -27.88
C PRO A 620 -7.54 13.06 -28.39
N GLY A 621 -7.07 14.08 -27.68
CA GLY A 621 -5.77 14.73 -27.86
C GLY A 621 -4.87 14.51 -26.65
N GLU A 622 -3.60 14.22 -26.91
CA GLU A 622 -2.57 14.03 -25.88
C GLU A 622 -2.40 15.28 -25.00
N LEU A 623 -2.35 15.14 -23.68
CA LEU A 623 -2.10 16.25 -22.76
C LEU A 623 -0.65 16.74 -22.89
N ASP A 624 0.31 15.81 -22.96
CA ASP A 624 1.67 16.05 -23.46
C ASP A 624 1.82 15.50 -24.88
N PHE A 625 2.05 16.39 -25.86
CA PHE A 625 2.21 15.95 -27.26
C PHE A 625 3.62 15.45 -27.61
N GLN A 626 4.60 15.73 -26.76
CA GLN A 626 6.00 15.37 -27.01
C GLN A 626 6.25 13.96 -26.50
N THR A 627 5.80 13.66 -25.28
CA THR A 627 6.06 12.39 -24.59
C THR A 627 4.79 11.78 -23.96
N PRO A 628 3.71 11.55 -24.74
CA PRO A 628 2.36 11.21 -24.23
C PRO A 628 2.25 9.95 -23.36
N ASN A 629 3.27 9.10 -23.35
CA ASN A 629 3.30 7.80 -22.69
C ASN A 629 4.46 7.64 -21.68
N ALA A 630 5.15 8.73 -21.35
CA ALA A 630 6.25 8.75 -20.38
C ALA A 630 5.94 9.76 -19.29
N PHE A 631 6.15 9.38 -18.03
CA PHE A 631 5.99 10.30 -16.93
C PHE A 631 7.27 11.11 -16.76
N ASP A 632 7.27 12.33 -17.30
CA ASP A 632 8.42 13.24 -17.27
C ASP A 632 8.00 14.70 -17.05
N ASN A 633 8.94 15.65 -17.17
CA ASN A 633 8.69 17.06 -16.95
C ASN A 633 8.38 17.88 -18.22
N ASN A 634 8.16 17.25 -19.38
CA ASN A 634 7.83 17.95 -20.62
C ASN A 634 6.50 18.69 -20.54
N TYR A 635 5.55 18.21 -19.72
CA TYR A 635 4.34 18.93 -19.35
C TYR A 635 4.64 20.40 -18.99
N TYR A 636 5.58 20.65 -18.07
CA TYR A 636 5.93 22.00 -17.64
C TYR A 636 6.67 22.79 -18.73
N LYS A 637 7.53 22.14 -19.52
CA LYS A 637 8.18 22.79 -20.68
C LYS A 637 7.14 23.24 -21.71
N ASN A 638 6.08 22.45 -21.91
CA ASN A 638 4.96 22.79 -22.78
C ASN A 638 4.19 24.00 -22.21
N LEU A 639 3.93 24.06 -20.90
CA LEU A 639 3.25 25.21 -20.28
C LEU A 639 4.00 26.52 -20.49
N ILE A 640 5.32 26.52 -20.33
CA ILE A 640 6.17 27.71 -20.53
C ILE A 640 6.09 28.22 -21.97
N GLN A 641 5.94 27.30 -22.93
CA GLN A 641 5.79 27.61 -24.36
C GLN A 641 4.34 27.93 -24.76
N LYS A 642 3.41 28.07 -23.81
CA LYS A 642 1.96 28.24 -24.07
C LYS A 642 1.30 27.06 -24.81
N LYS A 643 1.87 25.86 -24.65
CA LYS A 643 1.47 24.60 -25.30
C LYS A 643 0.76 23.62 -24.37
N GLY A 644 0.31 24.05 -23.18
CA GLY A 644 -0.63 23.23 -22.38
C GLY A 644 -1.89 22.95 -23.19
N LEU A 645 -2.51 21.78 -23.07
CA LEU A 645 -3.73 21.47 -23.85
C LEU A 645 -4.97 22.10 -23.22
N LEU A 646 -5.16 21.86 -21.91
CA LEU A 646 -6.27 22.38 -21.14
C LEU A 646 -6.01 23.82 -20.69
N GLU A 647 -7.08 24.57 -20.42
CA GLU A 647 -6.98 25.93 -19.91
C GLU A 647 -6.54 25.94 -18.44
N SER A 648 -7.14 25.06 -17.62
CA SER A 648 -6.73 24.79 -16.23
C SER A 648 -5.24 24.45 -16.06
N ASP A 649 -4.64 23.75 -17.04
CA ASP A 649 -3.20 23.49 -17.06
C ASP A 649 -2.41 24.76 -17.39
N GLN A 650 -2.82 25.48 -18.44
CA GLN A 650 -2.07 26.63 -18.93
C GLN A 650 -2.04 27.77 -17.91
N VAL A 651 -3.09 27.95 -17.10
CA VAL A 651 -3.15 29.01 -16.08
C VAL A 651 -2.14 28.83 -14.94
N LEU A 652 -1.58 27.62 -14.75
CA LEU A 652 -0.48 27.39 -13.81
C LEU A 652 0.77 28.21 -14.17
N PHE A 653 0.91 28.62 -15.43
CA PHE A 653 2.02 29.46 -15.89
C PHE A 653 1.53 30.74 -16.56
N SER A 654 1.65 31.85 -15.83
CA SER A 654 1.50 33.22 -16.31
C SER A 654 2.69 34.05 -15.82
N ALA A 655 3.14 35.03 -16.60
CA ALA A 655 4.26 35.89 -16.20
C ALA A 655 3.92 36.62 -14.89
N GLY A 656 4.73 36.39 -13.84
CA GLY A 656 4.50 36.95 -12.50
C GLY A 656 3.38 36.27 -11.69
N GLY A 657 2.80 35.17 -12.19
CA GLY A 657 1.76 34.42 -11.48
C GLY A 657 2.29 33.67 -10.25
N PRO A 658 1.42 33.36 -9.27
CA PRO A 658 1.83 32.79 -7.96
C PRO A 658 2.45 31.38 -8.06
N THR A 659 2.20 30.67 -9.15
CA THR A 659 2.73 29.32 -9.42
C THR A 659 3.84 29.30 -10.47
N ALA A 660 4.16 30.45 -11.09
CA ALA A 660 5.04 30.52 -12.25
C ALA A 660 6.49 30.10 -11.96
N SER A 661 6.98 30.41 -10.75
CA SER A 661 8.30 30.01 -10.28
C SER A 661 8.41 28.49 -10.09
N ILE A 662 7.35 27.85 -9.60
CA ILE A 662 7.29 26.40 -9.39
C ILE A 662 7.27 25.66 -10.74
N VAL A 663 6.47 26.13 -11.70
CA VAL A 663 6.46 25.57 -13.06
C VAL A 663 7.83 25.71 -13.72
N SER A 664 8.51 26.86 -13.54
CA SER A 664 9.86 27.09 -14.07
C SER A 664 10.92 26.23 -13.39
N GLU A 665 10.76 25.94 -12.10
CA GLU A 665 11.61 25.02 -11.35
C GLU A 665 11.45 23.61 -11.92
N TYR A 666 10.22 23.11 -12.05
CA TYR A 666 9.93 21.77 -12.54
C TYR A 666 10.30 21.55 -14.01
N SER A 667 10.17 22.57 -14.87
CA SER A 667 10.59 22.46 -16.27
C SER A 667 12.09 22.24 -16.43
N ASN A 668 12.90 22.76 -15.49
CA ASN A 668 14.36 22.68 -15.52
C ASN A 668 14.93 21.58 -14.61
N ASN A 669 14.15 21.09 -13.65
CA ASN A 669 14.59 20.12 -12.66
C ASN A 669 13.59 18.95 -12.51
N PRO A 670 13.75 17.88 -13.33
CA PRO A 670 12.92 16.68 -13.24
C PRO A 670 12.93 16.02 -11.86
N SER A 671 14.08 16.02 -11.18
CA SER A 671 14.23 15.41 -9.84
C SER A 671 13.39 16.14 -8.79
N LYS A 672 13.33 17.48 -8.88
CA LYS A 672 12.51 18.30 -7.99
C LYS A 672 11.02 18.12 -8.24
N PHE A 673 10.59 18.04 -9.50
CA PHE A 673 9.23 17.65 -9.84
C PHE A 673 8.89 16.28 -9.24
N ASN A 674 9.73 15.26 -9.45
CA ASN A 674 9.50 13.91 -8.94
C ASN A 674 9.40 13.86 -7.41
N SER A 675 10.28 14.57 -6.70
CA SER A 675 10.26 14.64 -5.24
C SER A 675 8.98 15.28 -4.69
N ASP A 676 8.57 16.42 -5.26
CA ASP A 676 7.34 17.09 -4.83
C ASP A 676 6.09 16.32 -5.26
N PHE A 677 6.11 15.64 -6.40
CA PHE A 677 5.03 14.73 -6.83
C PHE A 677 4.82 13.60 -5.83
N VAL A 678 5.91 12.96 -5.37
CA VAL A 678 5.83 11.93 -4.32
C VAL A 678 5.24 12.49 -3.03
N ALA A 679 5.72 13.64 -2.57
CA ALA A 679 5.21 14.26 -1.36
C ALA A 679 3.70 14.60 -1.47
N ALA A 680 3.27 15.10 -2.64
CA ALA A 680 1.88 15.43 -2.89
C ALA A 680 0.99 14.17 -3.02
N MET A 681 1.47 13.09 -3.63
CA MET A 681 0.75 11.82 -3.72
C MET A 681 0.57 11.14 -2.35
N VAL A 682 1.56 11.26 -1.46
CA VAL A 682 1.43 10.79 -0.07
C VAL A 682 0.38 11.60 0.68
N LYS A 683 0.38 12.93 0.56
CA LYS A 683 -0.66 13.79 1.17
C LYS A 683 -2.05 13.51 0.60
N LEU A 684 -2.16 13.34 -0.72
CA LEU A 684 -3.39 12.96 -1.40
C LEU A 684 -3.94 11.65 -0.81
N GLY A 685 -3.08 10.65 -0.64
CA GLY A 685 -3.45 9.36 -0.06
C GLY A 685 -3.83 9.39 1.42
N ASP A 686 -3.53 10.47 2.13
CA ASP A 686 -3.89 10.71 3.53
C ASP A 686 -5.20 11.52 3.66
N LEU A 687 -5.86 11.89 2.55
CA LEU A 687 -7.14 12.59 2.58
C LEU A 687 -8.26 11.69 3.08
N LYS A 688 -8.66 11.91 4.33
CA LYS A 688 -9.85 11.33 5.00
C LYS A 688 -10.03 9.81 4.78
N PRO A 689 -8.98 8.96 4.90
CA PRO A 689 -9.14 7.53 4.68
C PRO A 689 -10.06 6.91 5.75
N LEU A 690 -10.93 5.99 5.33
CA LEU A 690 -11.68 5.16 6.27
C LEU A 690 -10.77 4.05 6.78
N VAL A 691 -10.80 3.81 8.10
CA VAL A 691 -9.99 2.80 8.77
C VAL A 691 -10.78 2.09 9.86
N GLY A 692 -10.39 0.86 10.17
CA GLY A 692 -10.97 0.08 11.26
C GLY A 692 -12.41 -0.29 10.96
N GLU A 693 -13.33 0.13 11.83
CA GLU A 693 -14.77 -0.10 11.72
C GLU A 693 -15.50 0.99 10.93
N LYS A 694 -14.81 2.05 10.48
CA LYS A 694 -15.43 3.18 9.75
C LYS A 694 -15.76 2.89 8.29
N GLY A 695 -15.48 1.69 7.81
CA GLY A 695 -15.81 1.23 6.47
C GLY A 695 -15.74 -0.30 6.42
N VAL A 696 -15.87 -0.87 5.23
CA VAL A 696 -15.95 -2.33 5.02
C VAL A 696 -14.83 -2.82 4.11
N ILE A 697 -14.67 -4.14 4.00
CA ILE A 697 -13.98 -4.74 2.85
C ILE A 697 -15.08 -5.28 1.93
N ARG A 698 -15.25 -4.67 0.75
CA ARG A 698 -16.21 -5.19 -0.22
C ARG A 698 -15.63 -6.46 -0.85
N LYS A 699 -16.44 -7.52 -0.89
CA LYS A 699 -16.12 -8.72 -1.66
C LYS A 699 -16.48 -8.48 -3.12
N VAL A 700 -15.86 -9.23 -4.02
CA VAL A 700 -16.39 -9.34 -5.38
C VAL A 700 -17.69 -10.12 -5.28
N GLU A 701 -18.83 -9.43 -5.29
CA GLU A 701 -20.09 -10.09 -5.61
C GLU A 701 -19.96 -10.55 -7.06
N TYR A 702 -20.02 -11.87 -7.28
CA TYR A 702 -20.26 -12.42 -8.61
C TYR A 702 -21.71 -12.07 -9.02
N ALA A 703 -21.97 -10.79 -9.26
CA ALA A 703 -23.18 -10.34 -9.91
C ALA A 703 -23.06 -10.75 -11.39
N GLN A 704 -24.00 -11.59 -11.83
CA GLN A 704 -24.17 -12.03 -13.22
C GLN A 704 -24.61 -10.90 -14.18
N THR A 705 -24.03 -9.71 -14.06
CA THR A 705 -24.28 -8.59 -14.96
C THR A 705 -22.98 -8.15 -15.60
N ILE A 706 -22.81 -8.65 -16.82
CA ILE A 706 -21.70 -8.42 -17.74
C ILE A 706 -21.60 -6.92 -18.07
N SER A 707 -20.58 -6.24 -17.54
CA SER A 707 -19.83 -5.27 -18.34
C SER A 707 -18.51 -5.92 -18.72
N LYS A 708 -18.38 -6.22 -20.02
CA LYS A 708 -17.36 -7.04 -20.65
C LYS A 708 -15.92 -6.57 -20.32
N PRO A 709 -15.09 -7.36 -19.60
CA PRO A 709 -13.64 -7.23 -19.75
C PRO A 709 -13.24 -7.68 -21.16
N ASN A 710 -12.12 -7.18 -21.68
CA ASN A 710 -11.55 -7.68 -22.93
C ASN A 710 -11.24 -9.18 -22.79
N TYR A 711 -12.11 -10.01 -23.34
CA TYR A 711 -12.10 -11.48 -23.22
C TYR A 711 -10.79 -12.14 -23.68
N THR A 712 -9.93 -11.44 -24.43
CA THR A 712 -8.66 -11.96 -24.96
C THR A 712 -7.62 -12.27 -23.87
N LEU A 713 -7.61 -11.51 -22.77
CA LEU A 713 -6.55 -11.51 -21.75
C LEU A 713 -6.65 -12.66 -20.73
N ALA A 714 -7.87 -12.97 -20.30
CA ALA A 714 -8.12 -14.02 -19.33
C ALA A 714 -8.05 -15.42 -19.96
N ILE A 715 -8.29 -15.51 -21.28
CA ILE A 715 -8.19 -16.77 -22.04
C ILE A 715 -6.70 -17.16 -22.13
N ASP A 716 -5.81 -16.22 -22.46
CA ASP A 716 -4.39 -16.50 -22.67
C ASP A 716 -3.67 -17.06 -21.43
N SER A 717 -3.93 -16.50 -20.24
CA SER A 717 -3.23 -16.88 -19.00
C SER A 717 -3.68 -18.24 -18.42
N LYS A 718 -4.99 -18.49 -18.32
CA LYS A 718 -5.53 -19.78 -17.82
C LYS A 718 -5.17 -20.93 -18.78
N PHE A 719 -5.22 -20.65 -20.08
CA PHE A 719 -4.94 -21.61 -21.14
C PHE A 719 -3.46 -22.02 -21.23
N ARG A 720 -2.52 -21.06 -21.08
CA ARG A 720 -1.07 -21.33 -21.03
C ARG A 720 -0.69 -22.31 -19.91
N ILE A 721 -1.24 -22.12 -18.71
CA ILE A 721 -0.91 -22.93 -17.53
C ILE A 721 -1.42 -24.37 -17.67
N GLN A 722 -2.62 -24.55 -18.22
CA GLN A 722 -3.28 -25.85 -18.32
C GLN A 722 -2.71 -26.73 -19.45
N ILE A 723 -2.26 -26.15 -20.57
CA ILE A 723 -1.65 -26.94 -21.65
C ILE A 723 -0.24 -27.41 -21.30
N ILE A 724 0.60 -26.53 -20.73
CA ILE A 724 1.97 -26.88 -20.34
C ILE A 724 1.95 -28.02 -19.32
N SER A 725 1.06 -27.96 -18.33
CA SER A 725 0.94 -28.99 -17.30
C SER A 725 0.43 -30.34 -17.81
N ILE A 726 -0.48 -30.37 -18.80
CA ILE A 726 -1.04 -31.61 -19.34
C ILE A 726 -0.09 -32.32 -20.32
N PHE A 727 0.61 -31.57 -21.17
CA PHE A 727 1.36 -32.15 -22.30
C PHE A 727 2.88 -32.20 -22.09
N CYS A 728 3.45 -31.32 -21.28
CA CYS A 728 4.90 -31.28 -21.05
C CYS A 728 5.38 -32.24 -19.94
N ALA A 729 4.48 -33.04 -19.36
CA ALA A 729 4.78 -34.03 -18.32
C ALA A 729 5.01 -35.46 -18.86
N ARG A 730 5.00 -35.68 -20.17
CA ARG A 730 5.28 -36.99 -20.78
C ARG A 730 6.60 -36.97 -21.54
N ASP A 731 7.60 -37.61 -20.96
CA ASP A 731 8.90 -37.87 -21.59
C ASP A 731 8.77 -38.66 -22.89
N GLN A 732 9.67 -38.34 -23.83
CA GLN A 732 9.99 -38.97 -25.12
C GLN A 732 9.36 -38.34 -26.37
N MET A 733 10.12 -37.49 -27.08
CA MET A 733 10.60 -37.69 -28.47
C MET A 733 11.38 -36.46 -29.01
N PRO A 734 12.30 -36.63 -30.00
CA PRO A 734 13.24 -35.59 -30.42
C PRO A 734 12.64 -34.58 -31.43
N PRO A 735 13.23 -33.38 -31.57
CA PRO A 735 12.62 -32.27 -32.31
C PRO A 735 12.75 -32.45 -33.83
N ARG A 736 11.68 -32.09 -34.57
CA ARG A 736 11.74 -31.81 -36.01
C ARG A 736 11.26 -30.39 -36.28
N SER A 737 11.95 -29.72 -37.20
CA SER A 737 11.67 -28.37 -37.67
C SER A 737 10.38 -28.30 -38.50
N PHE A 738 9.66 -27.18 -38.41
CA PHE A 738 8.56 -26.88 -39.33
C PHE A 738 8.70 -25.49 -39.95
N GLN A 739 8.59 -25.44 -41.28
CA GLN A 739 8.54 -24.24 -42.10
C GLN A 739 7.11 -23.70 -42.21
N VAL A 740 6.98 -22.39 -41.99
CA VAL A 740 5.98 -21.42 -42.50
C VAL A 740 4.70 -21.99 -43.17
N HIS A 741 3.53 -21.71 -42.58
CA HIS A 741 2.24 -21.73 -43.26
C HIS A 741 1.51 -20.38 -43.17
N GLN A 742 2.06 -19.36 -43.83
CA GLN A 742 1.43 -18.04 -43.98
C GLN A 742 0.52 -17.94 -45.23
N LYS A 743 0.32 -19.04 -45.98
CA LYS A 743 -0.21 -19.00 -47.36
C LYS A 743 -1.61 -19.57 -47.62
N ARG A 744 -2.49 -19.75 -46.61
CA ARG A 744 -3.86 -20.25 -46.82
C ARG A 744 -4.97 -19.46 -46.10
N ARG A 745 -4.89 -18.12 -46.09
CA ARG A 745 -5.97 -17.24 -45.54
C ARG A 745 -7.17 -17.03 -46.46
N ASN A 746 -7.09 -17.43 -47.74
CA ASN A 746 -8.05 -17.01 -48.77
C ASN A 746 -9.03 -18.11 -49.26
N ALA A 747 -9.14 -19.24 -48.57
CA ALA A 747 -9.99 -20.35 -49.04
C ALA A 747 -10.90 -20.92 -47.94
N SER A 748 -11.70 -20.08 -47.28
CA SER A 748 -12.76 -20.57 -46.39
C SER A 748 -14.09 -19.81 -46.61
N PRO A 749 -15.25 -20.49 -46.63
CA PRO A 749 -16.57 -19.91 -46.95
C PRO A 749 -17.06 -18.81 -45.97
N ASN A 750 -16.43 -18.69 -44.81
CA ASN A 750 -16.87 -17.86 -43.68
C ASN A 750 -15.96 -16.65 -43.40
N ASN A 751 -15.36 -16.09 -44.45
CA ASN A 751 -14.36 -15.05 -44.31
C ASN A 751 -14.90 -13.83 -43.52
N ASN A 752 -14.33 -13.59 -42.32
CA ASN A 752 -14.64 -12.57 -41.30
C ASN A 752 -15.74 -12.84 -40.25
N SER A 753 -16.32 -14.05 -40.13
CA SER A 753 -17.25 -14.37 -39.03
C SER A 753 -16.62 -15.13 -37.85
N VAL A 754 -15.57 -15.93 -38.11
CA VAL A 754 -14.80 -16.61 -37.07
C VAL A 754 -13.64 -15.72 -36.61
N ILE A 755 -13.64 -15.37 -35.32
CA ILE A 755 -12.62 -14.55 -34.66
C ILE A 755 -11.89 -15.39 -33.59
N GLY A 756 -10.65 -15.04 -33.25
CA GLY A 756 -9.86 -15.74 -32.23
C GLY A 756 -8.73 -16.66 -32.76
N TYR A 757 -8.48 -16.70 -34.07
CA TYR A 757 -7.35 -17.43 -34.64
C TYR A 757 -6.00 -16.98 -34.09
N GLU A 758 -5.84 -15.69 -33.83
CA GLU A 758 -4.63 -15.11 -33.22
C GLU A 758 -4.34 -15.65 -31.82
N VAL A 759 -5.37 -15.97 -31.03
CA VAL A 759 -5.24 -16.57 -29.69
C VAL A 759 -4.76 -18.02 -29.81
N ILE A 760 -5.31 -18.76 -30.77
CA ILE A 760 -4.89 -20.15 -31.04
C ILE A 760 -3.45 -20.19 -31.58
N GLU A 761 -3.07 -19.26 -32.47
CA GLU A 761 -1.69 -19.15 -32.97
C GLU A 761 -0.70 -18.76 -31.87
N ALA A 762 -1.06 -17.82 -31.00
CA ALA A 762 -0.21 -17.41 -29.87
C ALA A 762 -0.01 -18.54 -28.85
N ALA A 763 -1.09 -19.26 -28.53
CA ALA A 763 -1.01 -20.41 -27.65
C ALA A 763 -0.23 -21.55 -28.29
N LYS A 764 -0.46 -21.86 -29.57
CA LYS A 764 0.33 -22.85 -30.32
C LYS A 764 1.80 -22.48 -30.34
N SER A 765 2.15 -21.22 -30.61
CA SER A 765 3.55 -20.76 -30.58
C SER A 765 4.19 -20.96 -29.20
N THR A 766 3.45 -20.68 -28.13
CA THR A 766 3.94 -20.83 -26.75
C THR A 766 4.15 -22.29 -26.39
N VAL A 767 3.19 -23.15 -26.72
CA VAL A 767 3.25 -24.59 -26.47
C VAL A 767 4.33 -25.25 -27.32
N GLU A 768 4.52 -24.82 -28.57
CA GLU A 768 5.57 -25.33 -29.46
C GLU A 768 6.97 -24.99 -28.94
N LYS A 769 7.14 -23.84 -28.26
CA LYS A 769 8.42 -23.47 -27.61
C LYS A 769 8.72 -24.34 -26.40
N ALA A 770 7.70 -24.76 -25.65
CA ALA A 770 7.85 -25.59 -24.47
C ALA A 770 7.94 -27.09 -24.82
N CYS A 771 7.14 -27.53 -25.79
CA CYS A 771 6.90 -28.93 -26.16
C CYS A 771 6.69 -29.07 -27.68
N PRO A 772 7.78 -29.01 -28.48
CA PRO A 772 7.71 -29.05 -29.94
C PRO A 772 7.02 -30.32 -30.46
N GLY A 773 6.03 -30.17 -31.35
CA GLY A 773 5.37 -31.28 -32.03
C GLY A 773 4.40 -32.11 -31.17
N VAL A 774 4.16 -31.75 -29.91
CA VAL A 774 3.37 -32.56 -28.96
C VAL A 774 1.87 -32.32 -29.05
N VAL A 775 1.43 -31.08 -29.35
CA VAL A 775 0.02 -30.68 -29.27
C VAL A 775 -0.48 -30.15 -30.60
N SER A 776 -1.60 -30.66 -31.12
CA SER A 776 -2.23 -30.17 -32.36
C SER A 776 -3.01 -28.88 -32.14
N CYS A 777 -3.15 -28.04 -33.17
CA CYS A 777 -4.07 -26.90 -33.16
C CYS A 777 -5.52 -27.35 -32.90
N ALA A 778 -5.90 -28.54 -33.37
CA ALA A 778 -7.21 -29.14 -33.10
C ALA A 778 -7.46 -29.40 -31.60
N ASP A 779 -6.47 -29.88 -30.85
CA ASP A 779 -6.59 -30.07 -29.39
C ASP A 779 -6.58 -28.74 -28.63
N ILE A 780 -5.79 -27.77 -29.10
CA ILE A 780 -5.78 -26.39 -28.58
C ILE A 780 -7.18 -25.77 -28.73
N ILE A 781 -7.81 -25.87 -29.91
CA ILE A 781 -9.16 -25.33 -30.13
C ILE A 781 -10.20 -25.99 -29.20
N ALA A 782 -10.13 -27.31 -29.02
CA ALA A 782 -11.08 -28.03 -28.16
C ALA A 782 -10.95 -27.62 -26.68
N LEU A 783 -9.72 -27.47 -26.18
CA LEU A 783 -9.46 -26.99 -24.82
C LEU A 783 -9.87 -25.52 -24.65
N ALA A 784 -9.54 -24.66 -25.62
CA ALA A 784 -9.87 -23.24 -25.58
C ALA A 784 -11.38 -23.02 -25.55
N THR A 785 -12.14 -23.86 -26.26
CA THR A 785 -13.61 -23.79 -26.29
C THR A 785 -14.23 -24.14 -24.94
N ARG A 786 -13.71 -25.18 -24.24
CA ARG A 786 -14.13 -25.50 -22.87
C ARG A 786 -13.83 -24.35 -21.92
N ASP A 787 -12.61 -23.85 -21.95
CA ASP A 787 -12.17 -22.81 -21.00
C ASP A 787 -12.90 -21.50 -21.24
N ALA A 788 -13.09 -21.10 -22.50
CA ALA A 788 -13.89 -19.93 -22.85
C ALA A 788 -15.34 -20.07 -22.37
N THR A 789 -15.93 -21.27 -22.44
CA THR A 789 -17.28 -21.53 -21.96
C THR A 789 -17.36 -21.45 -20.44
N GLU A 790 -16.41 -22.05 -19.71
CA GLU A 790 -16.34 -21.96 -18.25
C GLU A 790 -16.15 -20.51 -17.78
N MET A 791 -15.33 -19.74 -18.48
CA MET A 791 -15.03 -18.35 -18.15
C MET A 791 -16.22 -17.40 -18.31
N VAL A 792 -17.19 -17.73 -19.17
CA VAL A 792 -18.44 -16.97 -19.30
C VAL A 792 -19.56 -17.53 -18.42
N GLY A 793 -19.23 -18.40 -17.45
CA GLY A 793 -20.18 -19.00 -16.51
C GLY A 793 -20.96 -20.19 -17.08
N GLY A 794 -20.52 -20.73 -18.22
CA GLY A 794 -21.06 -21.96 -18.79
C GLY A 794 -20.51 -23.22 -18.12
N PRO A 795 -21.02 -24.40 -18.50
CA PRO A 795 -20.61 -25.65 -17.89
C PRO A 795 -19.22 -26.07 -18.41
N THR A 796 -18.51 -26.86 -17.60
CA THR A 796 -17.25 -27.49 -18.02
C THR A 796 -17.50 -28.94 -18.46
N TRP A 797 -16.63 -29.48 -19.31
CA TRP A 797 -16.68 -30.87 -19.75
C TRP A 797 -15.29 -31.43 -20.00
N THR A 798 -15.17 -32.76 -20.01
CA THR A 798 -13.92 -33.43 -20.33
C THR A 798 -13.63 -33.34 -21.82
N VAL A 799 -12.52 -32.69 -22.18
CA VAL A 799 -12.01 -32.66 -23.55
C VAL A 799 -11.13 -33.89 -23.75
N LYS A 800 -11.53 -34.83 -24.62
CA LYS A 800 -10.65 -35.91 -25.08
C LYS A 800 -9.54 -35.31 -25.94
N LEU A 801 -8.29 -35.65 -25.67
CA LEU A 801 -7.09 -35.14 -26.37
C LEU A 801 -6.49 -36.21 -27.29
N GLY A 802 -5.65 -35.81 -28.24
CA GLY A 802 -5.00 -36.69 -29.22
C GLY A 802 -5.47 -36.49 -30.66
N ARG A 803 -6.08 -35.33 -30.98
CA ARG A 803 -6.45 -34.98 -32.36
C ARG A 803 -5.20 -34.63 -33.17
N ARG A 804 -5.28 -34.80 -34.50
CA ARG A 804 -4.23 -34.35 -35.44
C ARG A 804 -4.75 -33.20 -36.29
N ASP A 805 -3.83 -32.28 -36.62
CA ASP A 805 -4.13 -31.21 -37.57
C ASP A 805 -4.28 -31.79 -38.97
N SER A 806 -5.34 -31.38 -39.67
CA SER A 806 -5.55 -31.79 -41.07
C SER A 806 -4.49 -31.14 -41.97
N THR A 807 -3.89 -31.92 -42.88
CA THR A 807 -2.96 -31.43 -43.90
C THR A 807 -3.68 -30.90 -45.15
N THR A 808 -4.98 -31.17 -45.26
CA THR A 808 -5.85 -30.70 -46.36
C THR A 808 -7.00 -29.86 -45.81
N ALA A 809 -7.42 -28.86 -46.59
CA ALA A 809 -8.61 -28.06 -46.32
C ALA A 809 -9.60 -28.27 -47.46
N SER A 810 -10.85 -28.61 -47.16
CA SER A 810 -11.93 -28.76 -48.14
C SER A 810 -13.02 -27.73 -47.86
N PRO A 811 -13.10 -26.64 -48.64
CA PRO A 811 -14.17 -25.66 -48.54
C PRO A 811 -15.56 -26.28 -48.75
N ASP A 812 -15.68 -27.25 -49.66
CA ASP A 812 -16.95 -27.93 -49.99
C ASP A 812 -17.52 -28.74 -48.82
N LEU A 813 -16.65 -29.35 -48.00
CA LEU A 813 -17.05 -30.02 -46.76
C LEU A 813 -17.47 -29.03 -45.66
N ALA A 814 -16.95 -27.81 -45.67
CA ALA A 814 -17.33 -26.77 -44.70
C ALA A 814 -18.70 -26.16 -45.03
N GLU A 815 -19.06 -26.04 -46.32
CA GLU A 815 -20.37 -25.55 -46.76
C GLU A 815 -21.49 -26.60 -46.60
N SER A 816 -21.16 -27.89 -46.70
CA SER A 816 -22.15 -28.98 -46.62
C SER A 816 -22.45 -29.47 -45.20
N ASN A 817 -21.51 -29.36 -44.26
CA ASN A 817 -21.68 -29.82 -42.88
C ASN A 817 -22.14 -28.72 -41.90
N LEU A 818 -22.33 -27.48 -42.36
CA LEU A 818 -22.79 -26.36 -41.53
C LEU A 818 -24.09 -25.79 -42.10
N PRO A 819 -25.13 -25.57 -41.26
CA PRO A 819 -26.35 -24.96 -41.73
C PRO A 819 -26.11 -23.49 -42.09
N GLY A 820 -26.56 -23.09 -43.27
CA GLY A 820 -26.58 -21.70 -43.70
C GLY A 820 -27.67 -20.88 -43.00
N PRO A 821 -27.55 -19.54 -43.01
CA PRO A 821 -28.42 -18.63 -42.25
C PRO A 821 -29.88 -18.57 -42.74
N ARG A 822 -30.19 -19.22 -43.87
CA ARG A 822 -31.54 -19.27 -44.47
C ARG A 822 -32.12 -20.69 -44.55
N ASN A 823 -31.39 -21.70 -44.09
CA ASN A 823 -31.88 -23.07 -44.13
C ASN A 823 -33.14 -23.22 -43.26
N PRO A 824 -34.18 -23.92 -43.75
CA PRO A 824 -35.33 -24.22 -42.95
C PRO A 824 -34.97 -25.26 -41.88
N LEU A 825 -35.86 -25.37 -40.93
CA LEU A 825 -35.66 -25.99 -39.64
C LEU A 825 -35.41 -27.50 -39.72
N ASP A 826 -36.19 -28.16 -40.55
CA ASP A 826 -36.06 -29.55 -40.97
C ASP A 826 -34.71 -29.83 -41.62
N THR A 827 -34.21 -28.88 -42.43
CA THR A 827 -32.88 -28.98 -43.04
C THR A 827 -31.77 -28.84 -41.99
N ILE A 828 -31.92 -27.92 -41.03
CA ILE A 828 -30.96 -27.75 -39.92
C ILE A 828 -30.90 -29.03 -39.07
N LEU A 829 -32.06 -29.54 -38.67
CA LEU A 829 -32.15 -30.79 -37.91
C LEU A 829 -31.56 -31.97 -38.67
N LYS A 830 -31.82 -32.06 -39.98
CA LYS A 830 -31.24 -33.12 -40.82
C LYS A 830 -29.71 -33.07 -40.84
N ILE A 831 -29.11 -31.89 -41.08
CA ILE A 831 -27.63 -31.72 -41.10
C ILE A 831 -27.00 -32.18 -39.77
N PHE A 832 -27.56 -31.76 -38.64
CA PHE A 832 -27.06 -32.14 -37.32
C PHE A 832 -27.33 -33.62 -36.98
N ASN A 833 -28.49 -34.15 -37.38
CA ASN A 833 -28.84 -35.56 -37.17
C ASN A 833 -27.99 -36.51 -38.00
N ASP A 834 -27.61 -36.12 -39.23
CA ASP A 834 -26.66 -36.86 -40.08
C ASP A 834 -25.24 -36.91 -39.45
N SER A 835 -24.93 -35.94 -38.56
CA SER A 835 -23.73 -35.92 -37.71
C SER A 835 -23.95 -36.55 -36.32
N GLY A 836 -25.09 -37.20 -36.12
CA GLY A 836 -25.44 -37.93 -34.91
C GLY A 836 -26.09 -37.11 -33.80
N PHE A 837 -26.32 -35.80 -33.95
CA PHE A 837 -26.92 -34.94 -32.92
C PHE A 837 -28.45 -35.03 -32.88
N SER A 838 -29.00 -35.15 -31.68
CA SER A 838 -30.45 -35.08 -31.47
C SER A 838 -30.97 -33.64 -31.56
N ALA A 839 -32.27 -33.46 -31.75
CA ALA A 839 -32.89 -32.13 -31.68
C ALA A 839 -32.60 -31.42 -30.33
N ARG A 840 -32.51 -32.18 -29.23
CA ARG A 840 -32.13 -31.67 -27.91
C ARG A 840 -30.69 -31.16 -27.88
N ASP A 841 -29.76 -31.88 -28.52
CA ASP A 841 -28.37 -31.45 -28.63
C ASP A 841 -28.26 -30.17 -29.47
N VAL A 842 -29.04 -30.05 -30.55
CA VAL A 842 -29.06 -28.86 -31.42
C VAL A 842 -29.56 -27.63 -30.66
N VAL A 843 -30.61 -27.79 -29.84
CA VAL A 843 -31.11 -26.71 -28.97
C VAL A 843 -30.06 -26.30 -27.95
N ALA A 844 -29.41 -27.29 -27.30
CA ALA A 844 -28.35 -27.01 -26.33
C ALA A 844 -27.19 -26.25 -27.00
N LEU A 845 -26.65 -26.75 -28.11
CA LEU A 845 -25.54 -26.12 -28.85
C LEU A 845 -25.91 -24.73 -29.40
N SER A 846 -27.17 -24.50 -29.74
CA SER A 846 -27.64 -23.17 -30.16
C SER A 846 -27.50 -22.11 -29.05
N GLY A 847 -27.46 -22.54 -27.78
CA GLY A 847 -27.12 -21.71 -26.63
C GLY A 847 -25.73 -21.06 -26.73
N ALA A 848 -24.77 -21.66 -27.45
CA ALA A 848 -23.44 -21.08 -27.66
C ALA A 848 -23.49 -19.74 -28.41
N HIS A 849 -24.52 -19.49 -29.22
CA HIS A 849 -24.71 -18.22 -29.93
C HIS A 849 -25.08 -17.06 -29.00
N THR A 850 -25.44 -17.31 -27.73
CA THR A 850 -25.64 -16.25 -26.73
C THR A 850 -24.35 -15.53 -26.36
N ILE A 851 -23.18 -16.13 -26.65
CA ILE A 851 -21.85 -15.65 -26.28
C ILE A 851 -21.20 -14.83 -27.43
N GLY A 852 -21.76 -14.86 -28.65
CA GLY A 852 -21.21 -14.17 -29.83
C GLY A 852 -22.01 -12.94 -30.30
N GLN A 853 -21.33 -11.94 -30.89
CA GLN A 853 -21.99 -10.87 -31.67
C GLN A 853 -22.18 -11.31 -33.12
N ALA A 854 -23.42 -11.41 -33.60
CA ALA A 854 -23.70 -11.59 -35.02
C ALA A 854 -23.47 -10.28 -35.80
N ARG A 855 -22.58 -10.27 -36.80
CA ARG A 855 -22.43 -9.15 -37.73
C ARG A 855 -23.53 -9.20 -38.80
N CYS A 856 -24.65 -8.50 -38.58
CA CYS A 856 -25.67 -8.28 -39.62
C CYS A 856 -25.18 -7.27 -40.66
N LYS A 857 -24.39 -7.71 -41.66
CA LYS A 857 -23.82 -6.83 -42.69
C LYS A 857 -24.66 -6.68 -43.98
N PHE A 858 -25.94 -7.06 -43.98
CA PHE A 858 -26.72 -7.21 -45.22
C PHE A 858 -27.94 -6.29 -45.45
N PHE A 859 -28.19 -5.25 -44.63
CA PHE A 859 -29.28 -4.30 -44.91
C PHE A 859 -28.82 -2.83 -44.84
N ARG A 860 -28.64 -2.21 -46.01
CA ARG A 860 -28.41 -0.76 -46.18
C ARG A 860 -29.77 -0.05 -46.30
N ASN A 861 -30.34 0.46 -45.19
CA ASN A 861 -31.14 1.70 -45.20
C ASN A 861 -31.48 2.20 -43.79
N ARG A 862 -31.35 3.52 -43.57
CA ARG A 862 -31.31 4.18 -42.25
C ARG A 862 -32.66 4.52 -41.60
N ILE A 863 -33.80 4.12 -42.16
CA ILE A 863 -35.12 4.54 -41.64
C ILE A 863 -35.85 3.43 -40.84
N TYR A 864 -35.27 2.22 -40.73
CA TYR A 864 -35.90 1.09 -40.00
C TYR A 864 -35.12 0.60 -38.76
N GLN A 865 -34.23 1.42 -38.17
CA GLN A 865 -33.39 0.98 -37.03
C GLN A 865 -33.99 1.18 -35.62
N GLN A 866 -35.12 1.88 -35.45
CA GLN A 866 -35.72 2.10 -34.11
C GLN A 866 -36.91 1.20 -33.74
N ARG A 867 -37.31 0.23 -34.57
CA ARG A 867 -38.40 -0.69 -34.21
C ARG A 867 -38.18 -2.18 -34.48
N ILE A 868 -36.99 -2.61 -34.86
CA ILE A 868 -36.67 -4.04 -34.98
C ILE A 868 -35.29 -4.30 -34.36
N GLN A 869 -35.26 -4.44 -33.03
CA GLN A 869 -34.13 -5.00 -32.30
C GLN A 869 -34.46 -6.42 -31.79
N TYR A 870 -35.31 -7.14 -32.52
CA TYR A 870 -35.55 -8.56 -32.31
C TYR A 870 -35.45 -9.31 -33.65
N ARG A 871 -34.65 -10.38 -33.62
CA ARG A 871 -34.65 -11.57 -34.50
C ARG A 871 -33.66 -11.62 -35.68
N CYS A 872 -32.53 -12.28 -35.44
CA CYS A 872 -32.02 -13.24 -36.42
C CYS A 872 -33.08 -14.34 -36.62
N ARG A 873 -33.41 -14.69 -37.86
CA ARG A 873 -34.48 -15.66 -38.19
C ARG A 873 -34.23 -17.07 -37.62
N PHE A 874 -32.98 -17.40 -37.30
CA PHE A 874 -32.60 -18.61 -36.57
C PHE A 874 -33.14 -18.62 -35.12
N CYS A 875 -33.00 -17.51 -34.38
CA CYS A 875 -33.55 -17.36 -33.02
C CYS A 875 -35.09 -17.38 -32.99
N TYR A 876 -35.75 -16.98 -34.08
CA TYR A 876 -37.21 -17.04 -34.21
C TYR A 876 -37.73 -18.48 -34.33
N ASN A 877 -36.98 -19.37 -34.98
CA ASN A 877 -37.40 -20.75 -35.19
C ASN A 877 -37.16 -21.64 -33.94
N VAL A 878 -36.14 -21.34 -33.13
CA VAL A 878 -35.89 -22.01 -31.84
C VAL A 878 -36.99 -21.68 -30.81
N GLN A 879 -37.64 -20.51 -30.92
CA GLN A 879 -38.79 -20.14 -30.06
C GLN A 879 -40.03 -21.03 -30.25
N ASN A 880 -40.17 -21.74 -31.38
CA ASN A 880 -41.34 -22.57 -31.68
C ASN A 880 -41.14 -24.06 -31.32
N TRP A 881 -40.06 -24.41 -30.61
CA TRP A 881 -39.63 -25.80 -30.36
C TRP A 881 -39.98 -26.34 -28.97
N LEU A 882 -40.61 -25.54 -28.12
CA LEU A 882 -40.98 -25.95 -26.76
C LEU A 882 -42.51 -26.07 -26.65
N PRO A 883 -43.04 -27.11 -25.97
CA PRO A 883 -44.47 -27.24 -25.71
C PRO A 883 -45.05 -26.01 -25.02
N GLU A 884 -46.33 -25.72 -25.32
CA GLU A 884 -47.05 -24.46 -25.04
C GLU A 884 -47.08 -24.01 -23.57
N GLU A 885 -46.67 -24.86 -22.62
CA GLU A 885 -46.54 -24.50 -21.20
C GLU A 885 -45.20 -23.84 -20.83
N THR A 886 -44.21 -23.83 -21.73
CA THR A 886 -42.89 -23.18 -21.48
C THR A 886 -42.84 -21.73 -22.00
N ILE A 887 -43.84 -21.25 -22.74
CA ILE A 887 -43.77 -19.98 -23.49
C ILE A 887 -44.76 -18.96 -22.93
N LYS A 888 -44.40 -18.32 -21.81
CA LYS A 888 -44.92 -16.99 -21.45
C LYS A 888 -43.92 -16.03 -20.80
N CYS A 889 -42.62 -16.31 -20.85
CA CYS A 889 -41.59 -15.42 -20.31
C CYS A 889 -40.37 -15.35 -21.23
N PHE A 890 -40.08 -14.21 -21.87
CA PHE A 890 -38.68 -13.75 -22.04
C PHE A 890 -38.49 -12.28 -22.48
N SER A 891 -39.52 -11.43 -22.51
CA SER A 891 -39.26 -9.97 -22.63
C SER A 891 -40.25 -9.03 -21.93
N VAL A 892 -41.14 -9.53 -21.06
CA VAL A 892 -42.10 -8.67 -20.32
C VAL A 892 -42.18 -8.98 -18.81
N LEU A 893 -41.44 -9.98 -18.31
CA LEU A 893 -41.57 -10.45 -16.91
C LEU A 893 -40.38 -10.15 -15.99
N VAL A 894 -39.54 -9.17 -16.35
CA VAL A 894 -38.52 -8.65 -15.40
C VAL A 894 -39.11 -7.63 -14.42
N ASP A 895 -40.34 -7.14 -14.65
CA ASP A 895 -40.91 -6.06 -13.81
C ASP A 895 -42.07 -6.44 -12.86
N ARG A 896 -42.67 -7.66 -12.86
CA ARG A 896 -43.97 -7.84 -12.14
C ARG A 896 -44.29 -9.11 -11.32
N GLN A 897 -43.47 -10.16 -11.19
CA GLN A 897 -43.87 -11.35 -10.38
C GLN A 897 -42.66 -12.11 -9.74
N PRO A 898 -42.48 -12.08 -8.39
CA PRO A 898 -41.39 -12.80 -7.70
C PRO A 898 -41.54 -14.33 -7.62
N ALA A 899 -42.74 -14.88 -7.84
CA ALA A 899 -43.01 -16.30 -7.64
C ALA A 899 -42.43 -17.23 -8.74
N LEU A 900 -41.97 -16.69 -9.87
CA LEU A 900 -41.45 -17.49 -11.00
C LEU A 900 -39.92 -17.69 -10.99
N PHE A 901 -39.20 -17.05 -10.07
CA PHE A 901 -37.75 -17.22 -9.92
C PHE A 901 -37.37 -18.64 -9.47
N LEU A 902 -38.31 -19.37 -8.86
CA LEU A 902 -38.12 -20.74 -8.37
C LEU A 902 -38.05 -21.79 -9.50
N ASN A 903 -38.57 -21.52 -10.71
CA ASN A 903 -38.64 -22.50 -11.81
C ASN A 903 -37.52 -22.37 -12.87
N ILE A 904 -36.84 -21.22 -12.96
CA ILE A 904 -35.68 -21.07 -13.87
C ILE A 904 -34.43 -21.69 -13.23
N ALA A 905 -34.29 -21.57 -11.90
CA ALA A 905 -33.21 -22.19 -11.15
C ALA A 905 -33.25 -23.73 -11.17
N THR A 906 -34.42 -24.35 -11.39
CA THR A 906 -34.58 -25.81 -11.45
C THR A 906 -34.27 -26.41 -12.82
N ILE A 907 -34.48 -25.66 -13.91
CA ILE A 907 -34.27 -26.16 -15.29
C ILE A 907 -32.85 -25.83 -15.79
N LEU A 908 -32.25 -24.72 -15.33
CA LEU A 908 -30.93 -24.29 -15.77
C LEU A 908 -29.81 -25.34 -15.59
N PRO A 909 -29.74 -26.10 -14.47
CA PRO A 909 -28.74 -27.17 -14.34
C PRO A 909 -28.88 -28.26 -15.41
N SER A 910 -30.12 -28.59 -15.81
CA SER A 910 -30.39 -29.61 -16.83
C SER A 910 -29.96 -29.15 -18.23
N LEU A 911 -30.18 -27.87 -18.57
CA LEU A 911 -29.77 -27.29 -19.86
C LEU A 911 -28.24 -27.16 -19.96
N LEU A 912 -27.56 -26.81 -18.85
CA LEU A 912 -26.11 -26.76 -18.77
C LEU A 912 -25.50 -28.18 -18.88
N ALA A 913 -26.13 -29.19 -18.28
CA ALA A 913 -25.73 -30.58 -18.44
C ALA A 913 -25.89 -31.07 -19.89
N ASP A 914 -27.01 -30.74 -20.54
CA ASP A 914 -27.25 -31.07 -21.95
C ASP A 914 -26.24 -30.36 -22.88
N PHE A 915 -25.88 -29.10 -22.58
CA PHE A 915 -24.84 -28.37 -23.32
C PHE A 915 -23.48 -29.06 -23.21
N ALA A 916 -23.06 -29.41 -21.99
CA ALA A 916 -21.80 -30.12 -21.76
C ALA A 916 -21.78 -31.47 -22.49
N ALA A 917 -22.88 -32.23 -22.45
CA ALA A 917 -23.00 -33.51 -23.15
C ALA A 917 -22.91 -33.34 -24.69
N ALA A 918 -23.57 -32.32 -25.24
CA ALA A 918 -23.51 -32.02 -26.67
C ALA A 918 -22.10 -31.56 -27.10
N MET A 919 -21.38 -30.81 -26.26
CA MET A 919 -20.00 -30.40 -26.53
C MET A 919 -19.00 -31.57 -26.49
N VAL A 920 -19.21 -32.57 -25.61
CA VAL A 920 -18.45 -33.83 -25.63
C VAL A 920 -18.67 -34.57 -26.95
N LYS A 921 -19.94 -34.67 -27.38
CA LYS A 921 -20.32 -35.32 -28.65
C LYS A 921 -19.72 -34.60 -29.87
N LEU A 922 -19.69 -33.26 -29.85
CA LEU A 922 -19.02 -32.44 -30.86
C LEU A 922 -17.51 -32.70 -30.91
N GLY A 923 -16.88 -32.86 -29.75
CA GLY A 923 -15.46 -33.20 -29.66
C GLY A 923 -15.10 -34.60 -30.17
N ASP A 924 -16.09 -35.49 -30.35
CA ASP A 924 -15.96 -36.89 -30.76
C ASP A 924 -16.29 -37.14 -32.26
N LEU A 925 -16.68 -36.12 -33.02
CA LEU A 925 -17.00 -36.27 -34.45
C LEU A 925 -15.76 -36.58 -35.29
N LYS A 926 -15.66 -37.83 -35.77
CA LYS A 926 -14.63 -38.35 -36.71
C LYS A 926 -13.23 -37.72 -36.53
N PRO A 927 -12.62 -37.77 -35.34
CA PRO A 927 -11.25 -37.32 -35.18
C PRO A 927 -10.31 -38.26 -35.95
N LEU A 928 -9.29 -37.72 -36.62
CA LEU A 928 -8.20 -38.51 -37.17
C LEU A 928 -7.41 -39.12 -36.00
N VAL A 929 -7.74 -40.36 -35.59
CA VAL A 929 -7.10 -41.06 -34.46
C VAL A 929 -6.56 -42.41 -34.95
N GLY A 930 -5.25 -42.63 -34.74
CA GLY A 930 -4.60 -43.94 -34.92
C GLY A 930 -3.67 -44.11 -36.14
N GLN A 931 -2.50 -44.68 -35.85
CA GLN A 931 -1.38 -45.21 -36.67
C GLN A 931 -0.63 -44.33 -37.72
N LYS A 932 0.67 -44.16 -37.41
CA LYS A 932 1.87 -43.75 -38.18
C LYS A 932 1.77 -42.59 -39.18
N VAL A 933 2.55 -41.54 -38.90
CA VAL A 933 3.22 -40.72 -39.94
C VAL A 933 4.54 -41.40 -40.25
#